data_AF-K8EMP7-F1
#
_entry.id   AF-K8EMP7-F1
#
_cell.length_a   1.000
_cell.length_b   1.000
_cell.length_c   1.000
_cell.angle_alpha   90.00
_cell.angle_beta   90.00
_cell.angle_gamma   90.00
#
_symmetry.space_group_name_H-M   'P 1'
#
loop_
_entity.id
_entity.type
_entity.pdbx_description
1 polymer ?
#
loop_
_entity_poly.entity_id
_entity_poly.type
_entity_poly.pdbx_seq_one_letter_code
_entity_poly.pdbx_strand_id
1 'polypeptide(L)'
;MKRNNESPPPPLKKKKMMKSEEDEKGKEKKKKKTISRTSKSSSFFTNNKRPTTTTTNNNAFRTTKKHSRERYLRDDIFCGIKQAPVAYKGKDKTKWILDVNAEEEEEKEEEKSGVEAKSMTTKENNNNNNIENDKIIYVVDANVCLHQLDVVSHPKAMRNVVVCTTVLEEVRNRSRNAYERVRRLCLEASSSTGDKTTSGRKNFFVFSNEFHKDTYVGEPKKGESANDRNDRAIREVVKFYQKVVGLCSSNKHNGTQKREGGKGSAGKAAEAKVILISDDRGNVLKAKEENLNAMSVREVVNKHFAKSFPELVDLCSTRTEECFGADENEIARNNYAKNTRTTTKASINKTEMNSKKSNSTARGGFTAFPEHLTKAQYDSGVSAGRYKEGKIRCSPYSPFSAYVDVGDDTLDVKIEGRHRMNRAMEGDVVGIEIIEDEDEEEEREKDDVNDDDNVVSLAPIVNASEDVASVDDASAKAGAEMPPSLPELKAKVVRIVKRNWRDRGYACALDIESCADLARKQHENSNENETEDGGGRAKRVLCVPNDRKTPKIRINTRHAHQIASQRIVVVIDAWLASSPYPEGHFVRALGEIGETASETAALLLEADVDDRPFAPAVHKCVPPLPWKVTEEHIEEPKREDLRNLRVCSVDPPGCRDIDDALSAVVVPKNDGVEGEEEIEIGVHIADVTTFLKPGTPMDDEALRRGTTTYLVQRRLDMLPKPLTEDICSLRADVERLAFSVFWRVDPATMLPRKDVKPRFTKSIIKSSKALTYQKAQEIIDDETNDKSDLANDLRRLRDVSKALRAKRMEQGALTLASPEVRFELDDETSNPLDVSLYISRETNKMVEEMMLLANIAVAERISEHYPSFALLRRHPEPREKMFLPLLETVQLLGLENKINCASNKTLAESLDACVREDDPYFNTLLRLQATRCMSTAKYCSTGSFPRNELYHYGLASPLYTHFTSPIRRYADVIVHRLLSASLGLISIDEVLISSVGKKVAIDNTNLFTKEIAETCNARHLAGQQAGRASAELHTLKFFKDRTTVAEARVFQIRGNNNNKTTTSTSTTTTTTTTNNNNNNANNIKKGEKDEDEDEIVAFVPKYGIEARVKVSKGFNARQNMFGKLKVKIEVEQMPFGRSKLNVSIVE
;
A
#
# COMPACT_ATOMS: atom_id res chain seq x y z
N MET A 1 -40.38 46.22 22.61
CA MET A 1 -41.08 46.42 23.90
C MET A 1 -41.76 45.10 24.31
N LYS A 2 -41.42 44.58 25.50
CA LYS A 2 -42.11 43.64 26.44
C LYS A 2 -42.93 42.42 25.90
N ARG A 3 -42.49 41.17 26.20
CA ARG A 3 -42.89 40.22 27.30
C ARG A 3 -44.10 39.33 26.90
N ASN A 4 -44.23 38.02 27.17
CA ASN A 4 -43.75 37.13 28.25
C ASN A 4 -43.73 35.64 27.79
N ASN A 5 -42.94 34.82 28.50
CA ASN A 5 -42.81 33.34 28.41
C ASN A 5 -43.70 32.61 29.43
N GLU A 6 -44.08 31.36 29.13
CA GLU A 6 -44.56 30.34 30.09
C GLU A 6 -43.69 29.07 30.04
N SER A 7 -43.51 28.45 31.21
CA SER A 7 -42.77 27.19 31.48
C SER A 7 -43.68 26.20 32.22
N PRO A 8 -43.44 24.87 32.18
CA PRO A 8 -44.03 23.93 33.14
C PRO A 8 -43.01 23.29 34.13
N PRO A 9 -43.47 22.69 35.26
CA PRO A 9 -42.65 22.32 36.44
C PRO A 9 -42.40 20.78 36.63
N PRO A 10 -41.66 20.32 37.68
CA PRO A 10 -40.80 19.11 37.68
C PRO A 10 -41.34 17.87 38.47
N PRO A 11 -40.61 16.73 38.57
CA PRO A 11 -41.13 15.47 39.11
C PRO A 11 -40.75 15.18 40.59
N LEU A 12 -41.60 14.40 41.28
CA LEU A 12 -41.46 13.99 42.69
C LEU A 12 -41.05 12.51 42.86
N LYS A 13 -40.31 12.25 43.95
CA LYS A 13 -39.73 10.97 44.39
C LYS A 13 -40.45 10.41 45.65
N LYS A 14 -40.32 9.07 45.80
CA LYS A 14 -40.40 8.20 47.02
C LYS A 14 -41.78 7.79 47.59
N LYS A 15 -41.98 6.47 47.78
CA LYS A 15 -41.99 5.83 49.12
C LYS A 15 -42.02 4.28 49.08
N LYS A 16 -41.30 3.70 50.04
CA LYS A 16 -41.29 2.30 50.51
C LYS A 16 -42.60 1.95 51.24
N MET A 17 -43.02 0.68 51.21
CA MET A 17 -43.69 0.01 52.35
C MET A 17 -43.43 -1.51 52.34
N MET A 18 -43.44 -2.10 53.54
CA MET A 18 -43.03 -3.46 53.94
C MET A 18 -44.24 -4.22 54.53
N LYS A 19 -44.12 -5.57 54.59
CA LYS A 19 -44.91 -6.61 55.31
C LYS A 19 -46.23 -7.05 54.64
N SER A 20 -46.66 -8.32 54.63
CA SER A 20 -46.44 -9.49 55.53
C SER A 20 -46.68 -10.87 54.82
N GLU A 21 -46.26 -11.95 55.50
CA GLU A 21 -46.53 -13.41 55.28
C GLU A 21 -48.05 -13.75 55.32
N GLU A 22 -48.64 -14.84 54.78
CA GLU A 22 -48.41 -16.29 54.95
C GLU A 22 -49.13 -17.15 53.85
N ASP A 23 -48.63 -18.38 53.67
CA ASP A 23 -49.22 -19.69 53.27
C ASP A 23 -50.18 -19.87 52.07
N GLU A 24 -49.83 -20.72 51.08
CA GLU A 24 -50.11 -22.18 51.07
C GLU A 24 -49.61 -22.91 49.79
N LYS A 25 -49.56 -24.25 49.86
CA LYS A 25 -48.87 -25.26 49.03
C LYS A 25 -49.38 -25.47 47.60
N GLY A 26 -48.48 -25.92 46.71
CA GLY A 26 -48.85 -26.68 45.50
C GLY A 26 -47.70 -26.95 44.51
N LYS A 27 -47.01 -28.09 44.63
CA LYS A 27 -46.04 -28.61 43.63
C LYS A 27 -46.79 -29.32 42.51
N GLU A 28 -46.53 -28.98 41.24
CA GLU A 28 -46.62 -29.97 40.15
C GLU A 28 -45.60 -29.71 39.02
N LYS A 29 -44.93 -30.80 38.63
CA LYS A 29 -43.84 -30.86 37.65
C LYS A 29 -44.40 -30.93 36.22
N LYS A 30 -43.81 -30.20 35.26
CA LYS A 30 -43.78 -30.63 33.85
C LYS A 30 -42.40 -30.49 33.22
N LYS A 31 -41.94 -31.64 32.71
CA LYS A 31 -40.66 -31.97 32.07
C LYS A 31 -40.42 -31.17 30.79
N LYS A 32 -39.18 -30.66 30.60
CA LYS A 32 -38.62 -30.40 29.27
C LYS A 32 -37.85 -31.64 28.81
N LYS A 33 -38.22 -32.17 27.63
CA LYS A 33 -37.58 -33.30 26.95
C LYS A 33 -36.20 -32.89 26.44
N THR A 34 -35.17 -33.61 26.89
CA THR A 34 -33.84 -33.63 26.29
C THR A 34 -33.83 -34.65 25.16
N ILE A 35 -33.50 -34.22 23.94
CA ILE A 35 -33.18 -35.13 22.83
C ILE A 35 -31.68 -35.42 22.93
N SER A 36 -31.36 -36.66 23.30
CA SER A 36 -30.01 -37.21 23.25
C SER A 36 -29.67 -37.60 21.82
N ARG A 37 -28.58 -37.06 21.28
CA ARG A 37 -27.88 -37.66 20.14
C ARG A 37 -26.45 -37.96 20.57
N THR A 38 -26.19 -39.25 20.67
CA THR A 38 -24.94 -39.88 21.05
C THR A 38 -23.86 -39.67 19.99
N SER A 39 -22.80 -38.95 20.35
CA SER A 39 -21.45 -39.23 19.84
C SER A 39 -20.46 -38.91 20.97
N LYS A 40 -19.70 -39.92 21.40
CA LYS A 40 -18.70 -39.79 22.46
C LYS A 40 -17.50 -39.03 21.90
N SER A 41 -17.42 -37.73 22.15
CA SER A 41 -16.15 -37.02 22.31
C SER A 41 -16.07 -36.54 23.76
N SER A 42 -15.08 -36.98 24.51
CA SER A 42 -14.83 -36.55 25.89
C SER A 42 -14.34 -35.10 25.92
N SER A 43 -15.22 -34.13 25.71
CA SER A 43 -14.88 -32.71 25.92
C SER A 43 -14.83 -32.41 27.42
N PHE A 44 -13.66 -32.13 27.95
CA PHE A 44 -13.50 -31.65 29.33
C PHE A 44 -13.88 -30.15 29.41
N PHE A 45 -14.58 -29.79 30.49
CA PHE A 45 -15.11 -28.43 30.72
C PHE A 45 -14.20 -27.67 31.69
N THR A 46 -13.75 -26.46 31.31
CA THR A 46 -13.07 -25.54 32.24
C THR A 46 -13.78 -24.18 32.25
N ASN A 47 -14.21 -23.74 33.43
CA ASN A 47 -14.95 -22.49 33.61
C ASN A 47 -13.96 -21.36 33.93
N ASN A 48 -13.43 -20.67 32.93
CA ASN A 48 -12.50 -19.56 33.14
C ASN A 48 -13.28 -18.25 33.38
N LYS A 49 -13.17 -17.71 34.60
CA LYS A 49 -13.65 -16.37 34.94
C LYS A 49 -12.56 -15.34 34.63
N ARG A 50 -12.35 -14.99 33.36
CA ARG A 50 -11.53 -13.82 33.02
C ARG A 50 -12.35 -12.53 33.21
N PRO A 51 -11.97 -11.60 34.10
CA PRO A 51 -12.47 -10.24 34.01
C PRO A 51 -11.83 -9.57 32.79
N THR A 52 -12.55 -9.47 31.69
CA THR A 52 -12.14 -8.60 30.58
C THR A 52 -12.46 -7.15 30.95
N THR A 53 -11.45 -6.35 31.26
CA THR A 53 -11.59 -4.88 31.30
C THR A 53 -11.51 -4.33 29.89
N THR A 54 -12.66 -4.01 29.30
CA THR A 54 -12.72 -3.08 28.16
C THR A 54 -12.68 -1.66 28.73
N THR A 55 -11.58 -0.95 28.49
CA THR A 55 -11.51 0.49 28.75
C THR A 55 -11.99 1.20 27.48
N THR A 56 -13.25 1.63 27.47
CA THR A 56 -13.75 2.59 26.48
C THR A 56 -13.47 4.00 27.01
N ASN A 57 -12.81 4.84 26.21
CA ASN A 57 -12.49 6.22 26.57
C ASN A 57 -13.76 7.08 26.75
N ASN A 58 -13.60 8.12 27.58
CA ASN A 58 -14.52 9.23 27.85
C ASN A 58 -15.74 8.96 28.75
N ASN A 59 -15.47 8.70 30.03
CA ASN A 59 -16.04 9.45 31.17
C ASN A 59 -15.56 8.82 32.48
N ALA A 60 -15.50 9.59 33.55
CA ALA A 60 -15.02 9.22 34.89
C ALA A 60 -15.84 8.13 35.64
N PHE A 61 -16.46 7.19 34.92
CA PHE A 61 -17.17 6.03 35.47
C PHE A 61 -16.59 4.72 34.95
N ARG A 62 -15.73 4.10 35.76
CA ARG A 62 -15.21 2.74 35.56
C ARG A 62 -16.32 1.71 35.79
N THR A 63 -17.06 1.34 34.75
CA THR A 63 -17.98 0.18 34.80
C THR A 63 -17.28 -1.07 34.28
N THR A 64 -16.82 -1.93 35.18
CA THR A 64 -16.30 -3.26 34.80
C THR A 64 -17.44 -4.22 34.51
N LYS A 65 -17.78 -4.45 33.23
CA LYS A 65 -18.59 -5.62 32.84
C LYS A 65 -17.71 -6.87 32.81
N LYS A 66 -17.94 -7.80 33.74
CA LYS A 66 -17.28 -9.12 33.72
C LYS A 66 -18.00 -10.01 32.69
N HIS A 67 -17.38 -10.24 31.54
CA HIS A 67 -17.83 -11.27 30.60
C HIS A 67 -17.12 -12.58 30.91
N SER A 68 -17.85 -13.59 31.39
CA SER A 68 -17.36 -14.96 31.44
C SER A 68 -17.42 -15.58 30.05
N ARG A 69 -16.31 -16.13 29.55
CA ARG A 69 -16.27 -16.91 28.30
C ARG A 69 -15.96 -18.36 28.64
N GLU A 70 -16.79 -19.27 28.14
CA GLU A 70 -16.54 -20.71 28.23
C GLU A 70 -15.40 -21.10 27.28
N ARG A 71 -14.56 -22.05 27.69
CA ARG A 71 -13.49 -22.61 26.86
C ARG A 71 -13.55 -24.13 26.90
N TYR A 72 -13.72 -24.72 25.71
CA TYR A 72 -13.87 -26.15 25.51
C TYR A 72 -12.52 -26.77 25.18
N LEU A 73 -12.12 -27.79 25.94
CA LEU A 73 -10.93 -28.59 25.64
C LEU A 73 -11.32 -29.82 24.83
N ARG A 74 -10.58 -30.05 23.76
CA ARG A 74 -10.85 -31.01 22.71
C ARG A 74 -9.73 -32.03 22.58
N ASP A 75 -10.13 -33.26 22.28
CA ASP A 75 -9.23 -34.41 22.05
C ASP A 75 -9.09 -34.73 20.56
N ASP A 76 -9.82 -34.02 19.68
CA ASP A 76 -9.89 -34.26 18.23
C ASP A 76 -9.08 -33.24 17.40
N ILE A 77 -8.19 -32.48 18.05
CA ILE A 77 -7.28 -31.55 17.37
C ILE A 77 -6.05 -32.32 16.89
N PHE A 78 -5.83 -32.34 15.58
CA PHE A 78 -4.78 -33.13 14.94
C PHE A 78 -3.46 -32.36 14.80
N CYS A 79 -2.34 -33.09 14.69
CA CYS A 79 -0.98 -32.54 14.67
C CYS A 79 -0.47 -32.10 13.29
N GLY A 80 -1.18 -32.41 12.20
CA GLY A 80 -0.80 -32.03 10.83
C GLY A 80 0.35 -32.84 10.20
N ILE A 81 0.96 -33.78 10.94
CA ILE A 81 2.06 -34.64 10.46
C ILE A 81 1.52 -35.84 9.65
N LYS A 82 2.01 -36.01 8.42
CA LYS A 82 1.63 -37.11 7.52
C LYS A 82 1.93 -38.50 8.08
N GLN A 83 3.01 -38.63 8.85
CA GLN A 83 3.47 -39.90 9.40
C GLN A 83 2.96 -40.21 10.81
N ALA A 84 2.18 -39.31 11.42
CA ALA A 84 1.69 -39.50 12.79
C ALA A 84 0.82 -40.76 12.96
N PRO A 85 0.75 -41.32 14.18
CA PRO A 85 -0.22 -42.37 14.50
C PRO A 85 -1.67 -41.91 14.25
N VAL A 86 -2.58 -42.86 13.99
CA VAL A 86 -4.00 -42.58 13.68
C VAL A 86 -4.67 -41.72 14.74
N ALA A 87 -4.31 -41.89 16.02
CA ALA A 87 -4.84 -41.10 17.14
C ALA A 87 -4.55 -39.59 17.03
N TYR A 88 -3.49 -39.19 16.31
CA TYR A 88 -3.07 -37.79 16.14
C TYR A 88 -3.33 -37.27 14.71
N LYS A 89 -3.91 -38.10 13.84
CA LYS A 89 -4.27 -37.77 12.46
C LYS A 89 -5.74 -37.35 12.37
N GLY A 90 -5.98 -36.21 11.72
CA GLY A 90 -7.33 -35.77 11.39
C GLY A 90 -7.94 -36.63 10.28
N LYS A 91 -9.27 -36.71 10.21
CA LYS A 91 -9.99 -37.45 9.14
C LYS A 91 -9.72 -36.88 7.73
N ASP A 92 -9.40 -35.60 7.67
CA ASP A 92 -9.16 -34.86 6.44
C ASP A 92 -7.67 -34.94 6.03
N LYS A 93 -7.39 -35.73 4.99
CA LYS A 93 -6.03 -35.95 4.48
C LYS A 93 -5.40 -34.70 3.87
N THR A 94 -6.21 -33.73 3.43
CA THR A 94 -5.71 -32.48 2.84
C THR A 94 -4.98 -31.59 3.86
N LYS A 95 -5.21 -31.85 5.15
CA LYS A 95 -4.62 -31.09 6.27
C LYS A 95 -3.34 -31.74 6.82
N TRP A 96 -2.87 -32.82 6.22
CA TRP A 96 -1.61 -33.49 6.58
C TRP A 96 -0.47 -32.90 5.75
N ILE A 97 -0.05 -31.69 6.11
CA ILE A 97 0.93 -30.93 5.33
C ILE A 97 2.37 -31.07 5.83
N LEU A 98 2.59 -31.42 7.11
CA LEU A 98 3.94 -31.56 7.67
C LEU A 98 4.52 -32.93 7.31
N ASP A 99 5.72 -32.95 6.73
CA ASP A 99 6.36 -34.16 6.23
C ASP A 99 7.71 -34.39 6.90
N VAL A 100 7.86 -35.52 7.60
CA VAL A 100 9.08 -35.86 8.35
C VAL A 100 9.88 -37.02 7.74
N ASN A 101 9.45 -37.58 6.60
CA ASN A 101 10.10 -38.71 5.92
C ASN A 101 10.44 -38.36 4.45
N ALA A 102 11.25 -37.33 4.19
CA ALA A 102 11.74 -37.10 2.83
C ALA A 102 12.53 -38.34 2.34
N GLU A 103 12.02 -39.05 1.33
CA GLU A 103 12.71 -40.10 0.56
C GLU A 103 12.97 -39.55 -0.86
N GLU A 104 14.09 -39.97 -1.46
CA GLU A 104 14.48 -39.61 -2.84
C GLU A 104 13.45 -40.15 -3.83
N GLU A 105 12.71 -39.28 -4.53
CA GLU A 105 12.07 -39.68 -5.79
C GLU A 105 13.13 -39.53 -6.90
N GLU A 106 13.78 -40.64 -7.28
CA GLU A 106 14.58 -40.71 -8.51
C GLU A 106 13.67 -40.43 -9.71
N GLU A 107 13.92 -39.34 -10.43
CA GLU A 107 13.37 -39.08 -11.76
C GLU A 107 13.85 -40.19 -12.72
N LYS A 108 12.98 -41.16 -13.01
CA LYS A 108 13.12 -42.06 -14.15
C LYS A 108 12.05 -41.73 -15.18
N GLU A 109 12.31 -40.75 -16.01
CA GLU A 109 11.71 -40.61 -17.35
C GLU A 109 12.45 -39.52 -18.12
N GLU A 110 13.37 -39.93 -19.00
CA GLU A 110 13.67 -39.36 -20.34
C GLU A 110 15.06 -39.80 -20.83
N GLU A 111 15.14 -41.00 -21.41
CA GLU A 111 16.14 -41.32 -22.44
C GLU A 111 15.39 -41.77 -23.70
N LYS A 112 15.07 -40.82 -24.58
CA LYS A 112 14.89 -41.05 -26.02
C LYS A 112 14.86 -39.76 -26.83
N SER A 113 15.99 -39.06 -26.89
CA SER A 113 16.44 -38.34 -28.09
C SER A 113 17.85 -37.81 -27.86
N GLY A 114 18.83 -38.40 -28.53
CA GLY A 114 20.22 -37.95 -28.44
C GLY A 114 20.44 -36.68 -29.25
N VAL A 115 21.12 -35.70 -28.65
CA VAL A 115 22.14 -34.86 -29.28
C VAL A 115 23.11 -34.40 -28.18
N GLU A 116 24.41 -34.56 -28.44
CA GLU A 116 25.52 -34.21 -27.54
C GLU A 116 25.66 -32.69 -27.33
N ALA A 117 25.84 -32.26 -26.07
CA ALA A 117 26.58 -31.05 -25.75
C ALA A 117 27.36 -31.26 -24.43
N LYS A 118 28.70 -31.29 -24.54
CA LYS A 118 29.63 -31.38 -23.41
C LYS A 118 29.61 -30.07 -22.61
N SER A 119 29.28 -30.14 -21.33
CA SER A 119 29.69 -29.16 -20.33
C SER A 119 30.16 -29.90 -19.07
N MET A 120 31.40 -29.62 -18.66
CA MET A 120 32.04 -30.17 -17.48
C MET A 120 31.39 -29.59 -16.22
N THR A 121 30.83 -30.44 -15.36
CA THR A 121 30.43 -30.08 -14.01
C THR A 121 31.15 -30.94 -12.98
N THR A 122 31.86 -30.24 -12.09
CA THR A 122 32.35 -30.72 -10.80
C THR A 122 31.17 -31.23 -9.97
N LYS A 123 31.21 -32.50 -9.56
CA LYS A 123 30.26 -33.09 -8.61
C LYS A 123 30.49 -32.46 -7.23
N GLU A 124 29.59 -31.57 -6.79
CA GLU A 124 29.57 -31.04 -5.43
C GLU A 124 28.63 -31.84 -4.51
N ASN A 125 29.13 -32.14 -3.30
CA ASN A 125 28.51 -32.87 -2.19
C ASN A 125 27.29 -32.15 -1.51
N ASN A 126 26.60 -31.23 -2.19
CA ASN A 126 25.65 -30.30 -1.54
C ASN A 126 24.26 -30.86 -1.21
N ASN A 127 23.87 -32.04 -1.72
CA ASN A 127 22.50 -32.58 -1.52
C ASN A 127 22.25 -33.22 -0.14
N ASN A 128 23.28 -33.70 0.57
CA ASN A 128 23.07 -34.45 1.82
C ASN A 128 22.61 -33.60 3.02
N ASN A 129 22.99 -32.31 3.09
CA ASN A 129 22.63 -31.44 4.22
C ASN A 129 21.18 -30.91 4.16
N ASN A 130 20.61 -30.74 2.96
CA ASN A 130 19.22 -30.29 2.81
C ASN A 130 18.22 -31.37 3.27
N ILE A 131 18.55 -32.65 3.07
CA ILE A 131 17.72 -33.80 3.46
C ILE A 131 17.62 -33.94 4.98
N GLU A 132 18.66 -33.60 5.75
CA GLU A 132 18.60 -33.63 7.22
C GLU A 132 17.75 -32.48 7.77
N ASN A 133 17.80 -31.30 7.13
CA ASN A 133 17.00 -30.13 7.52
C ASN A 133 15.49 -30.29 7.22
N ASP A 134 15.13 -31.06 6.18
CA ASP A 134 13.73 -31.35 5.85
C ASP A 134 13.04 -32.27 6.88
N LYS A 135 13.81 -32.96 7.73
CA LYS A 135 13.30 -33.80 8.83
C LYS A 135 13.09 -33.01 10.14
N ILE A 136 13.20 -31.68 10.10
CA ILE A 136 13.06 -30.81 11.28
C ILE A 136 11.69 -30.11 11.26
N ILE A 137 10.99 -30.14 12.40
CA ILE A 137 9.79 -29.32 12.66
C ILE A 137 10.19 -28.11 13.50
N TYR A 138 9.94 -26.92 12.98
CA TYR A 138 10.21 -25.66 13.66
C TYR A 138 8.92 -25.13 14.30
N VAL A 139 8.91 -25.00 15.63
CA VAL A 139 7.83 -24.33 16.38
C VAL A 139 8.27 -22.89 16.61
N VAL A 140 7.51 -21.93 16.11
CA VAL A 140 7.90 -20.51 16.15
C VAL A 140 7.22 -19.76 17.29
N ASP A 141 7.98 -18.85 17.88
CA ASP A 141 7.50 -17.88 18.87
C ASP A 141 6.89 -16.62 18.21
N ALA A 142 6.19 -15.80 19.00
CA ALA A 142 5.55 -14.55 18.56
C ALA A 142 6.57 -13.51 18.07
N ASN A 143 7.69 -13.33 18.77
CA ASN A 143 8.73 -12.38 18.36
C ASN A 143 9.38 -12.78 17.03
N VAL A 144 9.52 -14.09 16.78
CA VAL A 144 10.03 -14.62 15.50
C VAL A 144 9.06 -14.31 14.35
N CYS A 145 7.75 -14.48 14.58
CA CYS A 145 6.73 -14.13 13.58
C CYS A 145 6.63 -12.62 13.32
N LEU A 146 7.03 -11.78 14.29
CA LEU A 146 7.00 -10.32 14.16
C LEU A 146 8.24 -9.75 13.47
N HIS A 147 9.42 -10.35 13.70
CA HIS A 147 10.70 -9.73 13.33
C HIS A 147 11.53 -10.56 12.36
N GLN A 148 11.26 -11.85 12.20
CA GLN A 148 12.12 -12.77 11.45
C GLN A 148 11.32 -13.57 10.41
N LEU A 149 10.12 -13.10 10.06
CA LEU A 149 9.23 -13.82 9.14
C LEU A 149 9.84 -13.93 7.74
N ASP A 150 10.68 -12.99 7.31
CA ASP A 150 11.44 -13.04 6.06
C ASP A 150 12.35 -14.27 5.98
N VAL A 151 13.13 -14.52 7.03
CA VAL A 151 13.96 -15.74 7.16
C VAL A 151 13.10 -17.01 7.17
N VAL A 152 12.05 -17.03 7.99
CA VAL A 152 11.19 -18.21 8.17
C VAL A 152 10.39 -18.53 6.90
N SER A 153 10.04 -17.52 6.12
CA SER A 153 9.30 -17.68 4.86
C SER A 153 10.17 -17.97 3.64
N HIS A 154 11.51 -17.86 3.74
CA HIS A 154 12.42 -18.08 2.63
C HIS A 154 12.24 -19.47 1.99
N PRO A 155 12.01 -19.60 0.65
CA PRO A 155 11.57 -20.85 0.01
C PRO A 155 12.42 -22.08 0.30
N LYS A 156 13.74 -21.90 0.45
CA LYS A 156 14.71 -22.99 0.64
C LYS A 156 15.07 -23.28 2.10
N ALA A 157 14.67 -22.43 3.05
CA ALA A 157 14.96 -22.63 4.47
C ALA A 157 13.77 -23.31 5.18
N MET A 158 13.91 -23.74 6.44
CA MET A 158 12.80 -24.07 7.38
C MET A 158 11.49 -24.57 6.74
N ARG A 159 11.49 -25.79 6.19
CA ARG A 159 10.36 -26.33 5.41
C ARG A 159 9.09 -26.53 6.22
N ASN A 160 9.20 -27.19 7.38
CA ASN A 160 8.06 -27.56 8.22
C ASN A 160 7.96 -26.60 9.42
N VAL A 161 6.98 -25.68 9.40
CA VAL A 161 6.79 -24.66 10.43
C VAL A 161 5.43 -24.81 11.09
N VAL A 162 5.42 -24.82 12.44
CA VAL A 162 4.23 -24.89 13.27
C VAL A 162 4.03 -23.57 14.00
N VAL A 163 2.86 -22.97 13.80
CA VAL A 163 2.44 -21.73 14.46
C VAL A 163 1.33 -22.04 15.47
N CYS A 164 1.53 -21.69 16.73
CA CYS A 164 0.53 -21.89 17.79
C CYS A 164 -0.60 -20.85 17.71
N THR A 165 -1.80 -21.19 18.17
CA THR A 165 -2.91 -20.21 18.25
C THR A 165 -2.61 -19.11 19.26
N THR A 166 -1.91 -19.41 20.36
CA THR A 166 -1.41 -18.38 21.31
C THR A 166 -0.50 -17.37 20.60
N VAL A 167 0.45 -17.86 19.79
CA VAL A 167 1.36 -17.02 18.98
C VAL A 167 0.58 -16.19 17.98
N LEU A 168 -0.37 -16.80 17.27
CA LEU A 168 -1.16 -16.12 16.26
C LEU A 168 -2.06 -15.02 16.85
N GLU A 169 -2.66 -15.24 18.03
CA GLU A 169 -3.43 -14.23 18.76
C GLU A 169 -2.54 -13.08 19.26
N GLU A 170 -1.35 -13.40 19.76
CA GLU A 170 -0.37 -12.41 20.22
C GLU A 170 0.14 -11.54 19.08
N VAL A 171 0.52 -12.15 17.95
CA VAL A 171 0.92 -11.45 16.72
C VAL A 171 -0.23 -10.57 16.24
N ARG A 172 -1.47 -11.07 16.19
CA ARG A 172 -2.64 -10.26 15.78
C ARG A 172 -2.84 -9.02 16.65
N ASN A 173 -2.60 -9.14 17.95
CA ASN A 173 -2.77 -8.02 18.88
C ASN A 173 -1.60 -7.02 18.80
N ARG A 174 -0.40 -7.47 18.43
CA ARG A 174 0.80 -6.62 18.29
C ARG A 174 0.93 -5.98 16.90
N SER A 175 0.69 -6.75 15.83
CA SER A 175 0.74 -6.31 14.43
C SER A 175 -0.27 -7.08 13.58
N ARG A 176 -1.30 -6.37 13.08
CA ARG A 176 -2.30 -6.94 12.18
C ARG A 176 -1.68 -7.38 10.85
N ASN A 177 -0.73 -6.63 10.31
CA ASN A 177 -0.07 -6.93 9.04
C ASN A 177 0.76 -8.21 9.13
N ALA A 178 1.53 -8.38 10.20
CA ALA A 178 2.30 -9.61 10.44
C ALA A 178 1.37 -10.83 10.55
N TYR A 179 0.23 -10.69 11.24
CA TYR A 179 -0.79 -11.74 11.34
C TYR A 179 -1.36 -12.12 9.96
N GLU A 180 -1.68 -11.14 9.12
CA GLU A 180 -2.19 -11.39 7.76
C GLU A 180 -1.13 -12.08 6.89
N ARG A 181 0.15 -11.70 7.03
CA ARG A 181 1.28 -12.35 6.34
C ARG A 181 1.46 -13.81 6.76
N VAL A 182 1.44 -14.10 8.07
CA VAL A 182 1.51 -15.49 8.60
C VAL A 182 0.30 -16.31 8.13
N ARG A 183 -0.91 -15.73 8.18
CA ARG A 183 -2.14 -16.42 7.74
C ARG A 183 -2.08 -16.77 6.26
N ARG A 184 -1.52 -15.89 5.41
CA ARG A 184 -1.33 -16.15 3.98
C ARG A 184 -0.43 -17.36 3.75
N LEU A 185 0.72 -17.42 4.41
CA LEU A 185 1.65 -18.55 4.30
C LEU A 185 0.96 -19.88 4.68
N CYS A 186 0.07 -19.87 5.67
CA CYS A 186 -0.73 -21.03 6.04
C CYS A 186 -1.78 -21.43 4.98
N LEU A 187 -2.37 -20.46 4.27
CA LEU A 187 -3.35 -20.71 3.20
C LEU A 187 -2.68 -21.24 1.92
N GLU A 188 -1.50 -20.71 1.59
CA GLU A 188 -0.67 -21.20 0.48
C GLU A 188 -0.26 -22.67 0.70
N ALA A 189 0.15 -23.00 1.94
CA ALA A 189 0.54 -24.37 2.30
C ALA A 189 -0.60 -25.40 2.23
N SER A 190 -1.86 -24.97 2.39
CA SER A 190 -3.03 -25.87 2.42
C SER A 190 -3.72 -26.06 1.06
N SER A 191 -3.45 -25.21 0.07
CA SER A 191 -4.15 -25.20 -1.24
C SER A 191 -3.47 -26.03 -2.34
N SER A 192 -2.24 -26.49 -2.12
CA SER A 192 -1.32 -27.09 -3.09
C SER A 192 -1.39 -28.63 -3.21
N THR A 193 -2.49 -29.26 -2.77
CA THR A 193 -2.64 -30.73 -2.71
C THR A 193 -2.77 -31.44 -4.07
N GLY A 194 -2.64 -30.73 -5.21
CA GLY A 194 -3.01 -31.25 -6.54
C GLY A 194 -1.96 -31.20 -7.65
N ASP A 195 -0.83 -30.51 -7.49
CA ASP A 195 0.20 -30.45 -8.53
C ASP A 195 1.46 -31.22 -8.08
N LYS A 196 2.15 -31.94 -8.97
CA LYS A 196 3.25 -32.86 -8.61
C LYS A 196 4.66 -32.35 -8.96
N THR A 197 4.79 -31.18 -9.57
CA THR A 197 6.01 -30.79 -10.28
C THR A 197 6.78 -29.61 -9.65
N THR A 198 7.05 -29.61 -8.34
CA THR A 198 8.03 -28.63 -7.81
C THR A 198 8.63 -29.00 -6.45
N SER A 199 9.91 -29.38 -6.49
CA SER A 199 10.83 -29.38 -5.35
C SER A 199 11.00 -27.94 -4.82
N GLY A 200 10.50 -27.65 -3.60
CA GLY A 200 10.57 -26.31 -2.99
C GLY A 200 9.40 -25.88 -2.07
N ARG A 201 8.48 -26.77 -1.70
CA ARG A 201 7.26 -26.40 -0.92
C ARG A 201 7.52 -26.04 0.55
N LYS A 202 6.81 -25.02 1.05
CA LYS A 202 6.75 -24.65 2.48
C LYS A 202 5.47 -25.17 3.14
N ASN A 203 5.61 -25.73 4.34
CA ASN A 203 4.51 -26.30 5.10
C ASN A 203 4.30 -25.47 6.38
N PHE A 204 3.39 -24.49 6.34
CA PHE A 204 2.97 -23.74 7.52
C PHE A 204 1.68 -24.32 8.10
N PHE A 205 1.74 -24.82 9.33
CA PHE A 205 0.61 -25.43 10.01
C PHE A 205 0.22 -24.65 11.26
N VAL A 206 -1.07 -24.32 11.41
CA VAL A 206 -1.59 -23.67 12.62
C VAL A 206 -2.10 -24.72 13.59
N PHE A 207 -1.50 -24.81 14.77
CA PHE A 207 -1.90 -25.74 15.82
C PHE A 207 -2.77 -25.06 16.88
N SER A 208 -3.95 -25.63 17.14
CA SER A 208 -4.94 -25.11 18.09
C SER A 208 -4.65 -25.46 19.55
N ASN A 209 -3.48 -25.01 20.04
CA ASN A 209 -2.96 -25.36 21.37
C ASN A 209 -3.84 -24.92 22.55
N GLU A 210 -4.52 -23.77 22.45
CA GLU A 210 -5.43 -23.26 23.50
C GLU A 210 -6.73 -24.07 23.67
N PHE A 211 -7.04 -24.94 22.69
CA PHE A 211 -8.22 -25.80 22.70
C PHE A 211 -7.87 -27.28 22.79
N HIS A 212 -6.59 -27.65 22.68
CA HIS A 212 -6.14 -29.04 22.76
C HIS A 212 -5.89 -29.44 24.21
N LYS A 213 -6.49 -30.55 24.65
CA LYS A 213 -6.43 -30.99 26.05
C LYS A 213 -5.02 -31.13 26.60
N ASP A 214 -4.11 -31.75 25.85
CA ASP A 214 -2.75 -32.03 26.34
C ASP A 214 -1.80 -30.82 26.31
N THR A 215 -2.12 -29.76 25.57
CA THR A 215 -1.23 -28.59 25.42
C THR A 215 -1.82 -27.33 26.06
N TYR A 216 -3.02 -27.41 26.62
CA TYR A 216 -3.66 -26.27 27.24
C TYR A 216 -2.98 -25.93 28.57
N VAL A 217 -2.48 -24.71 28.65
CA VAL A 217 -1.96 -24.13 29.88
C VAL A 217 -3.04 -23.23 30.49
N GLY A 218 -3.39 -23.48 31.76
CA GLY A 218 -4.40 -22.71 32.50
C GLY A 218 -4.06 -21.22 32.70
N GLU A 219 -4.70 -20.61 33.70
CA GLU A 219 -4.41 -19.21 34.05
C GLU A 219 -2.95 -19.01 34.50
N PRO A 220 -2.40 -17.78 34.39
CA PRO A 220 -1.08 -17.47 34.91
C PRO A 220 -0.98 -17.86 36.39
N LYS A 221 0.10 -18.54 36.76
CA LYS A 221 0.42 -18.87 38.15
C LYS A 221 0.57 -17.57 38.96
N LYS A 222 0.42 -17.66 40.29
CA LYS A 222 0.57 -16.49 41.17
C LYS A 222 1.98 -15.89 41.01
N GLY A 223 2.07 -14.67 40.48
CA GLY A 223 3.33 -13.98 40.18
C GLY A 223 3.89 -14.22 38.76
N GLU A 224 3.23 -15.02 37.92
CA GLU A 224 3.58 -15.25 36.52
C GLU A 224 2.99 -14.14 35.64
N SER A 225 3.78 -13.56 34.74
CA SER A 225 3.29 -12.59 33.77
C SER A 225 2.46 -13.27 32.67
N ALA A 226 1.67 -12.49 31.92
CA ALA A 226 0.95 -13.02 30.77
C ALA A 226 1.90 -13.55 29.67
N ASN A 227 3.06 -12.92 29.49
CA ASN A 227 4.10 -13.34 28.55
C ASN A 227 4.69 -14.70 28.96
N ASP A 228 5.09 -14.84 30.23
CA ASP A 228 5.63 -16.10 30.76
C ASP A 228 4.66 -17.27 30.60
N ARG A 229 3.35 -17.02 30.78
CA ARG A 229 2.31 -18.04 30.56
C ARG A 229 2.19 -18.42 29.08
N ASN A 230 2.32 -17.47 28.16
CA ASN A 230 2.31 -17.74 26.72
C ASN A 230 3.55 -18.54 26.30
N ASP A 231 4.74 -18.15 26.77
CA ASP A 231 5.99 -18.87 26.53
C ASP A 231 5.90 -20.32 27.02
N ARG A 232 5.34 -20.52 28.21
CA ARG A 232 5.09 -21.86 28.77
C ARG A 232 4.11 -22.66 27.91
N ALA A 233 3.06 -22.04 27.38
CA ALA A 233 2.13 -22.70 26.47
C ALA A 233 2.81 -23.14 25.16
N ILE A 234 3.77 -22.36 24.64
CA ILE A 234 4.56 -22.73 23.47
C ILE A 234 5.48 -23.91 23.79
N ARG A 235 6.16 -23.90 24.95
CA ARG A 235 7.02 -25.03 25.38
C ARG A 235 6.25 -26.34 25.54
N GLU A 236 5.01 -26.31 26.04
CA GLU A 236 4.14 -27.50 26.10
C GLU A 236 3.78 -28.05 24.71
N VAL A 237 3.62 -27.18 23.70
CA VAL A 237 3.42 -27.62 22.32
C VAL A 237 4.68 -28.31 21.79
N VAL A 238 5.88 -27.79 22.09
CA VAL A 238 7.15 -28.41 21.67
C VAL A 238 7.27 -29.83 22.26
N LYS A 239 6.97 -30.01 23.55
CA LYS A 239 6.93 -31.33 24.21
C LYS A 239 5.96 -32.28 23.52
N PHE A 240 4.77 -31.78 23.18
CA PHE A 240 3.77 -32.56 22.45
C PHE A 240 4.29 -33.04 21.08
N TYR A 241 4.88 -32.14 20.29
CA TYR A 241 5.43 -32.51 18.97
C TYR A 241 6.63 -33.47 19.10
N GLN A 242 7.52 -33.29 20.09
CA GLN A 242 8.60 -34.24 20.35
C GLN A 242 8.07 -35.65 20.64
N LYS A 243 7.02 -35.75 21.47
CA LYS A 243 6.35 -37.02 21.75
C LYS A 243 5.75 -37.64 20.49
N VAL A 244 5.04 -36.86 19.67
CA VAL A 244 4.40 -37.36 18.44
C VAL A 244 5.45 -37.83 17.43
N VAL A 245 6.54 -37.08 17.25
CA VAL A 245 7.63 -37.44 16.34
C VAL A 245 8.36 -38.72 16.79
N GLY A 246 8.60 -38.89 18.09
CA GLY A 246 9.17 -40.15 18.63
C GLY A 246 8.28 -41.38 18.36
N LEU A 247 6.96 -41.20 18.37
CA LEU A 247 6.00 -42.26 17.99
C LEU A 247 6.04 -42.57 16.48
N CYS A 248 6.32 -41.58 15.62
CA CYS A 248 6.49 -41.80 14.18
C CYS A 248 7.70 -42.69 13.88
N SER A 249 8.82 -42.47 14.56
CA SER A 249 10.06 -43.25 14.41
C SER A 249 9.90 -44.70 14.87
N SER A 250 9.11 -44.93 15.93
CA SER A 250 8.89 -46.27 16.51
C SER A 250 8.02 -47.19 15.63
N ASN A 251 7.21 -46.62 14.74
CA ASN A 251 6.25 -47.37 13.92
C ASN A 251 6.90 -48.07 12.70
N LYS A 252 8.19 -47.83 12.43
CA LYS A 252 8.96 -48.49 11.35
C LYS A 252 9.35 -49.95 11.67
N HIS A 253 9.22 -50.41 12.92
CA HIS A 253 9.68 -51.76 13.34
C HIS A 253 8.61 -52.85 13.46
N ASN A 254 7.31 -52.53 13.32
CA ASN A 254 6.24 -53.53 13.46
C ASN A 254 5.69 -54.08 12.13
N GLY A 255 6.39 -53.85 11.02
CA GLY A 255 5.94 -54.22 9.68
C GLY A 255 7.00 -54.94 8.84
N THR A 256 7.67 -55.96 9.38
CA THR A 256 8.42 -56.92 8.54
C THR A 256 8.57 -58.24 9.28
N GLN A 257 8.08 -59.32 8.65
CA GLN A 257 8.23 -60.68 9.13
C GLN A 257 9.70 -61.01 9.40
N LYS A 258 9.96 -61.68 10.53
CA LYS A 258 11.23 -62.32 10.85
C LYS A 258 11.76 -63.09 9.63
N ARG A 259 12.87 -62.64 9.06
CA ARG A 259 13.84 -63.50 8.38
C ARG A 259 15.13 -63.41 9.17
N GLU A 260 15.52 -64.54 9.73
CA GLU A 260 16.81 -64.72 10.38
C GLU A 260 17.94 -64.65 9.34
N GLY A 261 19.07 -64.06 9.73
CA GLY A 261 20.36 -64.22 9.05
C GLY A 261 20.82 -63.02 8.23
N GLY A 262 21.64 -62.17 8.85
CA GLY A 262 22.41 -61.15 8.14
C GLY A 262 23.00 -60.09 9.07
N LYS A 263 24.24 -60.29 9.54
CA LYS A 263 25.03 -59.23 10.18
C LYS A 263 25.41 -58.19 9.11
N GLY A 264 24.54 -57.20 8.90
CA GLY A 264 24.84 -55.97 8.18
C GLY A 264 24.84 -54.79 9.16
N SER A 265 25.89 -53.98 9.13
CA SER A 265 26.02 -52.76 9.93
C SER A 265 24.81 -51.84 9.71
N ALA A 266 23.99 -51.65 10.75
CA ALA A 266 22.89 -50.72 10.72
C ALA A 266 23.42 -49.28 10.59
N GLY A 267 23.27 -48.69 9.40
CA GLY A 267 23.36 -47.24 9.26
C GLY A 267 22.25 -46.60 10.09
N LYS A 268 22.62 -45.74 11.06
CA LYS A 268 21.66 -44.98 11.86
C LYS A 268 20.81 -44.10 10.93
N ALA A 269 19.54 -44.45 10.72
CA ALA A 269 18.59 -43.56 10.08
C ALA A 269 18.42 -42.30 10.94
N ALA A 270 18.63 -41.11 10.37
CA ALA A 270 18.50 -39.84 11.08
C ALA A 270 17.06 -39.63 11.59
N GLU A 271 16.92 -39.48 12.90
CA GLU A 271 15.66 -39.25 13.61
C GLU A 271 15.15 -37.81 13.37
N ALA A 272 13.85 -37.65 13.11
CA ALA A 272 13.24 -36.33 12.93
C ALA A 272 13.29 -35.51 14.24
N LYS A 273 13.59 -34.22 14.13
CA LYS A 273 13.85 -33.33 15.28
C LYS A 273 12.79 -32.23 15.38
N VAL A 274 12.52 -31.76 16.58
CA VAL A 274 11.65 -30.60 16.84
C VAL A 274 12.50 -29.50 17.47
N ILE A 275 12.44 -28.28 16.91
CA ILE A 275 13.20 -27.12 17.38
C ILE A 275 12.23 -25.98 17.71
N LEU A 276 12.31 -25.44 18.92
CA LEU A 276 11.71 -24.17 19.28
C LEU A 276 12.60 -23.04 18.77
N ILE A 277 12.05 -22.17 17.93
CA ILE A 277 12.69 -20.94 17.52
C ILE A 277 12.13 -19.79 18.34
N SER A 278 12.97 -19.16 19.16
CA SER A 278 12.61 -17.97 19.93
C SER A 278 13.82 -17.04 20.06
N ASP A 279 13.60 -15.76 19.81
CA ASP A 279 14.59 -14.71 20.07
C ASP A 279 14.50 -14.17 21.52
N ASP A 280 13.58 -14.69 22.35
CA ASP A 280 13.55 -14.41 23.79
C ASP A 280 14.53 -15.32 24.53
N ARG A 281 15.63 -14.73 25.01
CA ARG A 281 16.68 -15.43 25.77
C ARG A 281 16.12 -16.15 27.00
N GLY A 282 15.15 -15.57 27.70
CA GLY A 282 14.53 -16.18 28.87
C GLY A 282 13.73 -17.43 28.51
N ASN A 283 13.03 -17.41 27.38
CA ASN A 283 12.29 -18.57 26.88
C ASN A 283 13.24 -19.68 26.42
N VAL A 284 14.32 -19.34 25.69
CA VAL A 284 15.34 -20.30 25.24
C VAL A 284 16.03 -20.99 26.42
N LEU A 285 16.41 -20.23 27.47
CA LEU A 285 17.05 -20.79 28.67
C LEU A 285 16.10 -21.77 29.39
N LYS A 286 14.86 -21.35 29.67
CA LYS A 286 13.85 -22.21 30.30
C LYS A 286 13.55 -23.46 29.46
N ALA A 287 13.52 -23.33 28.13
CA ALA A 287 13.33 -24.47 27.24
C ALA A 287 14.50 -25.47 27.32
N LYS A 288 15.74 -24.99 27.38
CA LYS A 288 16.94 -25.84 27.58
C LYS A 288 16.92 -26.53 28.94
N GLU A 289 16.50 -25.85 30.01
CA GLU A 289 16.30 -26.45 31.34
C GLU A 289 15.25 -27.58 31.33
N GLU A 290 14.20 -27.43 30.50
CA GLU A 290 13.15 -28.43 30.30
C GLU A 290 13.54 -29.56 29.31
N ASN A 291 14.82 -29.65 28.90
CA ASN A 291 15.36 -30.58 27.90
C ASN A 291 14.73 -30.46 26.50
N LEU A 292 14.28 -29.25 26.12
CA LEU A 292 13.77 -28.95 24.80
C LEU A 292 14.89 -28.36 23.93
N ASN A 293 14.90 -28.73 22.64
CA ASN A 293 15.82 -28.11 21.69
C ASN A 293 15.28 -26.72 21.33
N ALA A 294 15.94 -25.67 21.81
CA ALA A 294 15.56 -24.28 21.58
C ALA A 294 16.78 -23.45 21.16
N MET A 295 16.58 -22.63 20.13
CA MET A 295 17.63 -21.82 19.51
C MET A 295 17.04 -20.48 19.05
N SER A 296 17.87 -19.45 18.98
CA SER A 296 17.49 -18.19 18.31
C SER A 296 17.45 -18.37 16.79
N VAL A 297 16.76 -17.47 16.07
CA VAL A 297 16.72 -17.55 14.59
C VAL A 297 18.12 -17.55 14.00
N ARG A 298 18.98 -16.66 14.50
CA ARG A 298 20.35 -16.51 14.01
C ARG A 298 21.22 -17.73 14.31
N GLU A 299 21.05 -18.36 15.47
CA GLU A 299 21.72 -19.63 15.77
C GLU A 299 21.28 -20.74 14.81
N VAL A 300 19.99 -20.81 14.49
CA VAL A 300 19.46 -21.79 13.52
C VAL A 300 20.05 -21.54 12.13
N VAL A 301 20.03 -20.29 11.66
CA VAL A 301 20.60 -19.91 10.36
C VAL A 301 22.09 -20.26 10.31
N ASN A 302 22.88 -19.82 11.30
CA ASN A 302 24.32 -20.07 11.33
C ASN A 302 24.68 -21.56 11.39
N LYS A 303 23.92 -22.35 12.15
CA LYS A 303 24.23 -23.77 12.38
C LYS A 303 23.73 -24.67 11.25
N HIS A 304 22.51 -24.44 10.76
CA HIS A 304 21.83 -25.33 9.82
C HIS A 304 21.93 -24.88 8.37
N PHE A 305 22.14 -23.59 8.11
CA PHE A 305 21.98 -23.05 6.77
C PHE A 305 23.13 -22.15 6.28
N ALA A 306 23.95 -21.52 7.12
CA ALA A 306 24.94 -20.53 6.67
C ALA A 306 26.02 -21.09 5.72
N LYS A 307 26.25 -22.41 5.72
CA LYS A 307 27.13 -23.07 4.73
C LYS A 307 26.43 -23.37 3.41
N SER A 308 25.13 -23.67 3.44
CA SER A 308 24.35 -24.06 2.26
C SER A 308 23.64 -22.89 1.58
N PHE A 309 23.27 -21.88 2.38
CA PHE A 309 22.53 -20.68 2.00
C PHE A 309 23.07 -19.46 2.77
N PRO A 310 24.23 -18.92 2.37
CA PRO A 310 24.84 -17.75 3.01
C PRO A 310 23.93 -16.52 3.03
N GLU A 311 23.04 -16.39 2.04
CA GLU A 311 22.10 -15.28 1.90
C GLU A 311 21.14 -15.13 3.09
N LEU A 312 20.82 -16.23 3.80
CA LEU A 312 19.91 -16.20 4.94
C LEU A 312 20.46 -15.43 6.14
N VAL A 313 21.79 -15.28 6.22
CA VAL A 313 22.44 -14.49 7.27
C VAL A 313 22.08 -13.01 7.12
N ASP A 314 22.01 -12.53 5.88
CA ASP A 314 21.70 -11.14 5.55
C ASP A 314 20.19 -10.83 5.65
N LEU A 315 19.34 -11.87 5.64
CA LEU A 315 17.89 -11.77 5.90
C LEU A 315 17.54 -11.65 7.40
N CYS A 316 18.49 -11.92 8.30
CA CYS A 316 18.21 -11.86 9.74
C CYS A 316 18.10 -10.41 10.22
N SER A 317 17.02 -10.08 10.94
CA SER A 317 16.82 -8.75 11.52
C SER A 317 17.92 -8.37 12.53
N THR A 318 18.39 -7.11 12.47
CA THR A 318 19.51 -6.61 13.29
C THR A 318 19.15 -6.41 14.77
N ARG A 319 17.86 -6.33 15.12
CA ARG A 319 17.37 -6.17 16.51
C ARG A 319 17.92 -7.22 17.49
N THR A 320 18.37 -8.36 16.97
CA THR A 320 18.89 -9.46 17.78
C THR A 320 20.31 -9.23 18.33
N GLU A 321 21.12 -8.32 17.77
CA GLU A 321 22.51 -8.14 18.22
C GLU A 321 22.62 -7.51 19.63
N GLU A 322 21.70 -6.61 19.99
CA GLU A 322 21.76 -5.87 21.26
C GLU A 322 21.21 -6.66 22.46
N CYS A 323 20.30 -7.62 22.25
CA CYS A 323 19.78 -8.47 23.33
C CYS A 323 20.80 -9.52 23.82
N PHE A 324 21.83 -9.82 23.02
CA PHE A 324 22.88 -10.79 23.36
C PHE A 324 24.25 -10.15 23.66
N GLY A 325 24.50 -8.90 23.24
CA GLY A 325 25.80 -8.22 23.37
C GLY A 325 26.02 -7.36 24.62
N ALA A 326 25.03 -7.18 25.49
CA ALA A 326 25.13 -6.27 26.64
C ALA A 326 26.11 -6.73 27.75
N ASP A 327 26.41 -8.04 27.85
CA ASP A 327 27.16 -8.61 28.97
C ASP A 327 28.70 -8.49 28.84
N GLU A 328 29.28 -8.48 27.64
CA GLU A 328 30.76 -8.43 27.50
C GLU A 328 31.35 -7.09 27.99
N ASN A 329 30.64 -5.99 27.77
CA ASN A 329 31.01 -4.67 28.29
C ASN A 329 30.73 -4.51 29.79
N GLU A 330 29.77 -5.27 30.35
CA GLU A 330 29.47 -5.26 31.78
C GLU A 330 30.47 -6.10 32.58
N ILE A 331 30.95 -7.21 32.00
CA ILE A 331 32.06 -8.01 32.56
C ILE A 331 33.39 -7.24 32.50
N ALA A 332 33.64 -6.48 31.42
CA ALA A 332 34.82 -5.61 31.34
C ALA A 332 34.78 -4.44 32.36
N ARG A 333 33.61 -3.83 32.59
CA ARG A 333 33.42 -2.81 33.63
C ARG A 333 33.54 -3.36 35.05
N ASN A 334 33.02 -4.55 35.31
CA ASN A 334 33.09 -5.19 36.63
C ASN A 334 34.50 -5.66 37.00
N ASN A 335 35.35 -5.96 36.02
CA ASN A 335 36.76 -6.26 36.25
C ASN A 335 37.60 -5.00 36.51
N TYR A 336 37.24 -3.85 35.93
CA TYR A 336 37.89 -2.57 36.22
C TYR A 336 37.49 -2.02 37.61
N ALA A 337 36.24 -2.24 38.03
CA ALA A 337 35.71 -1.74 39.30
C ALA A 337 36.16 -2.51 40.56
N LYS A 338 36.84 -3.66 40.42
CA LYS A 338 37.37 -4.45 41.56
C LYS A 338 38.73 -3.95 42.06
N ASN A 339 39.48 -3.17 41.27
CA ASN A 339 40.84 -2.72 41.64
C ASN A 339 40.92 -1.37 42.36
N THR A 340 39.79 -0.70 42.63
CA THR A 340 39.79 0.61 43.27
C THR A 340 38.75 0.69 44.40
N ARG A 341 38.97 -0.07 45.49
CA ARG A 341 38.26 0.11 46.76
C ARG A 341 39.18 -0.08 47.97
N THR A 342 40.05 0.89 48.20
CA THR A 342 40.58 1.21 49.53
C THR A 342 40.66 2.73 49.65
N THR A 343 39.68 3.33 50.32
CA THR A 343 39.82 4.23 51.49
C THR A 343 38.57 5.10 51.70
N THR A 344 38.06 5.02 52.92
CA THR A 344 37.36 6.04 53.73
C THR A 344 35.91 6.46 53.46
N LYS A 345 35.17 6.39 54.58
CA LYS A 345 33.79 6.79 54.89
C LYS A 345 33.66 8.32 55.07
N ALA A 346 32.49 8.91 54.78
CA ALA A 346 31.66 9.71 55.72
C ALA A 346 30.60 10.63 55.05
N SER A 347 29.37 10.52 55.55
CA SER A 347 28.39 11.58 55.91
C SER A 347 27.86 12.64 54.91
N ILE A 348 26.56 12.51 54.58
CA ILE A 348 25.42 13.46 54.78
C ILE A 348 25.65 14.97 54.47
N ASN A 349 25.01 15.54 53.43
CA ASN A 349 23.78 16.38 53.48
C ASN A 349 23.42 17.08 52.15
N LYS A 350 22.12 17.34 51.98
CA LYS A 350 21.47 18.20 50.95
C LYS A 350 22.02 19.64 51.00
N THR A 351 22.12 20.34 49.86
CA THR A 351 21.37 21.57 49.45
C THR A 351 21.90 22.05 48.08
N GLU A 352 21.03 22.67 47.29
CA GLU A 352 21.25 23.28 45.97
C GLU A 352 22.40 24.31 45.92
N MET A 353 23.13 24.37 44.80
CA MET A 353 23.31 25.54 43.93
C MET A 353 24.53 25.40 43.01
N ASN A 354 24.31 25.74 41.73
CA ASN A 354 25.23 26.34 40.77
C ASN A 354 26.73 25.96 40.82
N SER A 355 27.20 25.25 39.79
CA SER A 355 28.56 25.47 39.27
C SER A 355 28.66 25.27 37.75
N LYS A 356 28.83 26.42 37.09
CA LYS A 356 29.69 26.73 35.94
C LYS A 356 30.19 25.57 35.07
N LYS A 357 29.80 25.67 33.79
CA LYS A 357 30.45 25.14 32.57
C LYS A 357 31.98 24.98 32.77
N SER A 358 32.47 23.77 32.58
CA SER A 358 33.83 23.55 32.08
C SER A 358 33.72 23.12 30.62
N ASN A 359 34.21 23.99 29.73
CA ASN A 359 34.41 23.72 28.32
C ASN A 359 35.40 22.55 28.20
N SER A 360 34.90 21.38 27.83
CA SER A 360 35.68 20.44 27.04
C SER A 360 35.12 20.51 25.63
N THR A 361 35.95 20.98 24.70
CA THR A 361 35.70 20.94 23.27
C THR A 361 35.48 19.48 22.86
N ALA A 362 34.22 19.06 22.78
CA ALA A 362 33.84 17.74 22.32
C ALA A 362 34.00 17.68 20.79
N ARG A 363 34.74 16.67 20.33
CA ARG A 363 34.82 16.27 18.92
C ARG A 363 33.39 16.15 18.35
N GLY A 364 33.14 16.72 17.18
CA GLY A 364 31.83 16.77 16.51
C GLY A 364 31.22 15.38 16.30
N GLY A 365 30.38 14.94 17.25
CA GLY A 365 29.65 13.69 17.22
C GLY A 365 28.15 13.95 17.20
N PHE A 366 27.42 13.12 16.47
CA PHE A 366 25.96 13.15 16.37
C PHE A 366 25.29 13.22 17.76
N THR A 367 24.39 14.19 17.95
CA THR A 367 23.58 14.32 19.16
C THR A 367 22.42 13.33 19.10
N ALA A 368 22.22 12.56 20.17
CA ALA A 368 21.15 11.58 20.23
C ALA A 368 19.77 12.26 20.14
N PHE A 369 18.84 11.62 19.43
CA PHE A 369 17.48 12.09 19.32
C PHE A 369 16.76 12.10 20.68
N PRO A 370 15.77 13.00 20.89
CA PRO A 370 14.91 12.94 22.07
C PRO A 370 14.15 11.62 22.21
N GLU A 371 13.97 11.16 23.45
CA GLU A 371 13.14 10.00 23.76
C GLU A 371 11.66 10.29 23.50
N HIS A 372 10.93 9.30 22.99
CA HIS A 372 9.49 9.46 22.75
C HIS A 372 8.71 9.39 24.06
N LEU A 373 7.72 10.27 24.24
CA LEU A 373 6.87 10.27 25.44
C LEU A 373 6.16 8.93 25.61
N THR A 374 5.97 8.48 26.85
CA THR A 374 5.16 7.27 27.12
C THR A 374 3.69 7.53 26.76
N LYS A 375 2.92 6.46 26.48
CA LYS A 375 1.50 6.59 26.15
C LYS A 375 0.71 7.35 27.22
N ALA A 376 0.97 7.09 28.50
CA ALA A 376 0.28 7.77 29.60
C ALA A 376 0.59 9.29 29.65
N GLN A 377 1.84 9.68 29.42
CA GLN A 377 2.23 11.10 29.36
C GLN A 377 1.61 11.79 28.14
N TYR A 378 1.61 11.12 26.99
CA TYR A 378 1.00 11.63 25.76
C TYR A 378 -0.51 11.82 25.92
N ASP A 379 -1.23 10.79 26.38
CA ASP A 379 -2.69 10.85 26.57
C ASP A 379 -3.09 11.96 27.56
N SER A 380 -2.29 12.18 28.62
CA SER A 380 -2.49 13.30 29.55
C SER A 380 -2.26 14.66 28.89
N GLY A 381 -1.27 14.78 28.00
CA GLY A 381 -0.98 16.01 27.27
C GLY A 381 -2.00 16.33 26.18
N VAL A 382 -2.52 15.30 25.49
CA VAL A 382 -3.64 15.44 24.54
C VAL A 382 -4.91 15.88 25.27
N SER A 383 -5.22 15.27 26.42
CA SER A 383 -6.38 15.66 27.25
C SER A 383 -6.27 17.10 27.78
N ALA A 384 -5.05 17.59 27.97
CA ALA A 384 -4.76 18.97 28.35
C ALA A 384 -4.67 19.94 27.16
N GLY A 385 -4.84 19.46 25.92
CA GLY A 385 -4.76 20.27 24.70
C GLY A 385 -3.34 20.70 24.28
N ARG A 386 -2.29 20.17 24.91
CA ARG A 386 -0.88 20.52 24.60
C ARG A 386 -0.35 19.85 23.34
N TYR A 387 -0.78 18.61 23.10
CA TYR A 387 -0.33 17.83 21.96
C TYR A 387 -1.47 17.62 20.98
N LYS A 388 -1.14 17.71 19.69
CA LYS A 388 -2.06 17.40 18.61
C LYS A 388 -1.59 16.15 17.85
N GLU A 389 -2.52 15.38 17.31
CA GLU A 389 -2.23 14.18 16.53
C GLU A 389 -2.50 14.47 15.05
N GLY A 390 -1.61 14.01 14.17
CA GLY A 390 -1.78 14.16 12.73
C GLY A 390 -0.93 13.19 11.93
N LYS A 391 -1.23 13.06 10.63
CA LYS A 391 -0.43 12.25 9.71
C LYS A 391 0.66 13.11 9.09
N ILE A 392 1.92 12.66 9.20
CA ILE A 392 3.06 13.40 8.65
C ILE A 392 3.20 13.16 7.14
N ARG A 393 3.50 14.23 6.41
CA ARG A 393 3.78 14.25 4.97
C ARG A 393 5.15 14.88 4.73
N CYS A 394 6.14 14.07 4.40
CA CYS A 394 7.49 14.51 4.11
C CYS A 394 7.56 15.19 2.74
N SER A 395 8.41 16.22 2.66
CA SER A 395 8.73 16.92 1.43
C SER A 395 9.38 15.98 0.42
N PRO A 396 9.03 16.05 -0.87
CA PRO A 396 9.74 15.31 -1.92
C PRO A 396 11.23 15.68 -2.04
N TYR A 397 11.63 16.82 -1.50
CA TYR A 397 12.99 17.35 -1.60
C TYR A 397 13.89 16.95 -0.43
N SER A 398 13.31 16.75 0.76
CA SER A 398 14.07 16.38 1.95
C SER A 398 13.25 15.48 2.87
N PRO A 399 13.81 14.36 3.37
CA PRO A 399 13.15 13.50 4.35
C PRO A 399 13.07 14.13 5.75
N PHE A 400 13.75 15.27 5.98
CA PHE A 400 13.77 15.98 7.27
C PHE A 400 13.00 17.29 7.26
N SER A 401 12.16 17.49 6.24
CA SER A 401 11.19 18.59 6.16
C SER A 401 9.82 17.97 5.86
N ALA A 402 8.81 18.29 6.66
CA ALA A 402 7.49 17.68 6.56
C ALA A 402 6.38 18.62 7.03
N TYR A 403 5.16 18.28 6.64
CA TYR A 403 3.93 18.94 7.06
C TYR A 403 3.04 17.95 7.79
N VAL A 404 2.32 18.42 8.80
CA VAL A 404 1.34 17.62 9.54
C VAL A 404 -0.03 18.27 9.41
N ASP A 405 -0.98 17.49 8.91
CA ASP A 405 -2.40 17.88 8.88
C ASP A 405 -3.05 17.44 10.19
N VAL A 406 -3.63 18.43 10.86
CA VAL A 406 -4.13 18.32 12.24
C VAL A 406 -5.66 18.26 12.29
N GLY A 407 -6.35 18.22 11.14
CA GLY A 407 -7.79 17.94 11.05
C GLY A 407 -8.75 19.03 11.57
N ASP A 408 -8.26 19.98 12.38
CA ASP A 408 -8.91 21.27 12.61
C ASP A 408 -8.61 22.13 11.35
N ASP A 409 -9.56 22.92 10.84
CA ASP A 409 -9.43 23.81 9.65
C ASP A 409 -8.29 24.88 9.71
N THR A 410 -7.32 24.69 10.62
CA THR A 410 -6.06 25.39 10.77
C THR A 410 -5.01 25.01 9.71
N LEU A 411 -4.05 25.90 9.50
CA LEU A 411 -2.91 25.69 8.58
C LEU A 411 -2.17 24.38 8.87
N ASP A 412 -1.66 23.74 7.81
CA ASP A 412 -0.71 22.64 7.93
C ASP A 412 0.50 23.11 8.76
N VAL A 413 0.93 22.27 9.70
CA VAL A 413 2.02 22.61 10.61
C VAL A 413 3.34 22.08 10.04
N LYS A 414 4.33 22.95 9.86
CA LYS A 414 5.63 22.61 9.31
C LYS A 414 6.56 22.07 10.38
N ILE A 415 7.30 21.02 10.05
CA ILE A 415 8.33 20.41 10.89
C ILE A 415 9.59 20.35 10.04
N GLU A 416 10.66 20.96 10.52
CA GLU A 416 11.92 21.06 9.80
C GLU A 416 13.09 20.73 10.73
N GLY A 417 14.06 19.98 10.23
CA GLY A 417 15.23 19.58 10.97
C GLY A 417 15.14 18.14 11.50
N ARG A 418 16.30 17.48 11.54
CA ARG A 418 16.42 16.07 11.93
C ARG A 418 15.90 15.83 13.35
N HIS A 419 16.31 16.66 14.32
CA HIS A 419 15.91 16.49 15.72
C HIS A 419 14.41 16.71 15.92
N ARG A 420 13.81 17.70 15.25
CA ARG A 420 12.37 18.02 15.35
C ARG A 420 11.49 16.97 14.70
N MET A 421 11.93 16.38 13.59
CA MET A 421 11.30 15.20 12.98
C MET A 421 11.34 13.97 13.91
N ASN A 422 12.30 13.90 14.83
CA ASN A 422 12.41 12.90 15.89
C ASN A 422 12.09 11.45 15.44
N ARG A 423 12.83 10.98 14.43
CA ARG A 423 12.72 9.63 13.86
C ARG A 423 11.34 9.30 13.25
N ALA A 424 10.54 10.30 12.90
CA ALA A 424 9.31 10.13 12.11
C ALA A 424 9.63 9.94 10.62
N MET A 425 8.76 9.23 9.90
CA MET A 425 8.88 9.01 8.45
C MET A 425 7.55 9.21 7.73
N GLU A 426 7.60 9.28 6.40
CA GLU A 426 6.44 9.48 5.52
C GLU A 426 5.24 8.61 5.91
N GLY A 427 4.11 9.28 6.18
CA GLY A 427 2.84 8.65 6.48
C GLY A 427 2.67 8.10 7.90
N ASP A 428 3.65 8.26 8.80
CA ASP A 428 3.48 7.98 10.23
C ASP A 428 2.34 8.85 10.83
N VAL A 429 1.64 8.33 11.84
CA VAL A 429 0.76 9.15 12.69
C VAL A 429 1.57 9.59 13.89
N VAL A 430 1.73 10.90 14.04
CA VAL A 430 2.63 11.52 15.00
C VAL A 430 1.86 12.44 15.95
N GLY A 431 2.33 12.50 17.19
CA GLY A 431 1.96 13.51 18.17
C GLY A 431 2.96 14.66 18.11
N ILE A 432 2.44 15.88 17.93
CA ILE A 432 3.24 17.10 17.77
C ILE A 432 3.00 18.09 18.91
N GLU A 433 4.02 18.90 19.18
CA GLU A 433 3.99 20.06 20.05
C GLU A 433 4.35 21.31 19.23
N ILE A 434 3.48 22.32 19.27
CA ILE A 434 3.68 23.59 18.56
C ILE A 434 4.72 24.42 19.33
N ILE A 435 5.64 25.05 18.60
CA ILE A 435 6.74 25.85 19.16
C ILE A 435 6.40 27.34 18.99
N GLU A 436 6.74 28.17 19.98
CA GLU A 436 6.62 29.64 19.93
C GLU A 436 7.96 30.28 19.51
N ASP A 437 7.92 31.48 18.90
CA ASP A 437 9.07 32.10 18.20
C ASP A 437 10.34 32.31 19.07
N GLU A 438 10.21 32.41 20.40
CA GLU A 438 11.33 32.61 21.33
C GLU A 438 12.25 31.38 21.48
N ASP A 439 11.75 30.16 21.21
CA ASP A 439 12.52 28.90 21.29
C ASP A 439 13.36 28.63 20.02
N GLU A 440 13.26 29.47 18.98
CA GLU A 440 13.91 29.24 17.69
C GLU A 440 15.42 29.49 17.68
N GLU A 441 15.94 30.41 18.51
CA GLU A 441 17.36 30.78 18.52
C GLU A 441 18.23 29.76 19.28
N GLU A 442 17.74 29.20 20.39
CA GLU A 442 18.49 28.22 21.20
C GLU A 442 18.56 26.81 20.57
N GLU A 443 17.61 26.44 19.72
CA GLU A 443 17.59 25.12 19.07
C GLU A 443 18.32 25.08 17.72
N ARG A 444 18.47 26.22 17.01
CA ARG A 444 19.24 26.31 15.75
C ARG A 444 20.69 25.87 15.94
N GLU A 445 21.31 26.21 17.08
CA GLU A 445 22.68 25.80 17.41
C GLU A 445 22.88 24.28 17.56
N LYS A 446 21.80 23.48 17.74
CA LYS A 446 21.87 22.01 17.89
C LYS A 446 21.74 21.26 16.56
N ASP A 447 21.11 21.87 15.55
CA ASP A 447 20.95 21.27 14.23
C ASP A 447 22.16 21.53 13.30
N ASP A 448 22.96 22.58 13.55
CA ASP A 448 24.12 23.00 12.74
C ASP A 448 25.39 22.13 12.83
N VAL A 449 25.32 20.94 13.44
CA VAL A 449 26.49 20.04 13.58
C VAL A 449 26.43 18.90 12.56
N ASN A 450 27.12 19.12 11.42
CA ASN A 450 27.41 18.20 10.32
C ASN A 450 26.28 17.93 9.31
N ASP A 451 26.03 18.90 8.43
CA ASP A 451 25.18 18.73 7.24
C ASP A 451 26.01 18.38 5.98
N ASP A 452 26.65 17.19 6.00
CA ASP A 452 27.27 16.59 4.80
C ASP A 452 26.24 15.85 3.92
N ASP A 453 24.97 15.80 4.33
CA ASP A 453 23.87 15.16 3.58
C ASP A 453 23.11 16.16 2.67
N ASN A 454 23.75 17.27 2.26
CA ASN A 454 23.26 18.18 1.21
C ASN A 454 23.24 17.45 -0.15
N VAL A 455 22.23 16.60 -0.34
CA VAL A 455 21.91 16.02 -1.64
C VAL A 455 21.56 17.16 -2.58
N VAL A 456 22.40 17.34 -3.60
CA VAL A 456 22.20 18.25 -4.73
C VAL A 456 20.72 18.24 -5.14
N SER A 457 20.04 19.33 -4.82
CA SER A 457 18.66 19.61 -5.20
C SER A 457 18.60 19.65 -6.71
N LEU A 458 17.92 18.69 -7.34
CA LEU A 458 17.35 18.75 -8.69
C LEU A 458 16.51 17.47 -8.89
N ALA A 459 15.21 17.57 -8.63
CA ALA A 459 14.24 16.57 -9.07
C ALA A 459 13.97 16.77 -10.58
N PRO A 460 14.00 15.72 -11.42
CA PRO A 460 13.21 15.77 -12.65
C PRO A 460 11.73 15.78 -12.26
N ILE A 461 10.93 16.65 -12.89
CA ILE A 461 9.47 16.66 -12.74
C ILE A 461 8.89 16.16 -14.05
N VAL A 462 9.06 14.87 -14.37
CA VAL A 462 8.32 14.31 -15.51
C VAL A 462 6.96 13.86 -14.99
N ASN A 463 5.93 14.70 -15.19
CA ASN A 463 4.51 14.43 -14.90
C ASN A 463 4.12 14.21 -13.43
N ALA A 464 4.47 15.15 -12.54
CA ALA A 464 3.90 15.24 -11.19
C ALA A 464 2.63 16.13 -11.18
N SER A 465 1.64 15.80 -12.01
CA SER A 465 0.30 16.36 -11.85
C SER A 465 -0.51 15.43 -10.92
N GLU A 466 -0.86 15.94 -9.73
CA GLU A 466 -2.04 15.59 -8.89
C GLU A 466 -1.81 15.20 -7.42
N ASP A 467 -0.60 14.99 -6.88
CA ASP A 467 -0.44 14.57 -5.46
C ASP A 467 0.49 15.42 -4.57
N VAL A 468 0.85 16.63 -5.00
CA VAL A 468 1.58 17.59 -4.14
C VAL A 468 0.99 18.98 -4.28
N ALA A 469 -0.21 19.12 -3.74
CA ALA A 469 -0.64 20.40 -3.21
C ALA A 469 0.01 20.64 -1.85
N SER A 470 1.29 20.99 -1.87
CA SER A 470 1.91 21.78 -0.80
C SER A 470 2.55 22.97 -1.50
N VAL A 471 1.79 24.06 -1.55
CA VAL A 471 2.09 25.29 -2.26
C VAL A 471 2.92 26.22 -1.37
N ASP A 472 3.99 25.75 -0.73
CA ASP A 472 4.64 26.57 0.32
C ASP A 472 6.14 26.80 0.10
N ASP A 473 6.64 26.71 -1.13
CA ASP A 473 8.03 27.11 -1.44
C ASP A 473 8.11 28.27 -2.44
N ALA A 474 7.02 29.00 -2.65
CA ALA A 474 6.96 30.13 -3.59
C ALA A 474 6.33 31.38 -2.97
N SER A 475 6.72 31.78 -1.75
CA SER A 475 6.49 33.19 -1.35
C SER A 475 7.48 33.70 -0.31
N ALA A 476 8.52 34.40 -0.78
CA ALA A 476 9.26 35.34 0.06
C ALA A 476 9.57 36.61 -0.76
N LYS A 477 8.65 37.57 -0.64
CA LYS A 477 8.72 39.01 -0.97
C LYS A 477 9.32 39.44 -2.32
N ALA A 478 8.42 39.83 -3.24
CA ALA A 478 8.69 40.84 -4.26
C ALA A 478 7.82 42.07 -3.99
N GLY A 479 8.40 43.27 -4.08
CA GLY A 479 7.74 44.53 -3.76
C GLY A 479 6.60 44.89 -4.74
N ALA A 480 5.37 44.69 -4.29
CA ALA A 480 4.16 45.43 -4.63
C ALA A 480 3.11 45.06 -3.57
N GLU A 481 2.32 46.01 -3.11
CA GLU A 481 1.34 45.82 -2.03
C GLU A 481 0.37 44.66 -2.34
N MET A 482 0.55 43.53 -1.66
CA MET A 482 -0.32 42.35 -1.67
C MET A 482 -0.51 41.82 -0.23
N PRO A 483 -1.63 41.13 0.06
CA PRO A 483 -2.06 40.82 1.43
C PRO A 483 -1.04 39.97 2.20
N PRO A 484 -0.96 40.11 3.54
CA PRO A 484 0.07 39.47 4.36
C PRO A 484 0.02 37.94 4.25
N SER A 485 1.17 37.32 3.94
CA SER A 485 1.36 35.88 4.06
C SER A 485 1.03 35.42 5.48
N LEU A 486 0.13 34.45 5.62
CA LEU A 486 -0.25 33.86 6.91
C LEU A 486 1.00 33.28 7.61
N PRO A 487 1.16 33.43 8.94
CA PRO A 487 2.28 32.87 9.67
C PRO A 487 2.31 31.34 9.59
N GLU A 488 3.45 30.75 9.21
CA GLU A 488 3.68 29.30 9.21
C GLU A 488 3.86 28.81 10.65
N LEU A 489 2.97 27.92 11.12
CA LEU A 489 3.10 27.28 12.42
C LEU A 489 4.21 26.21 12.35
N LYS A 490 5.17 26.26 13.28
CA LYS A 490 6.23 25.26 13.41
C LYS A 490 5.99 24.33 14.60
N ALA A 491 6.40 23.07 14.48
CA ALA A 491 6.27 22.08 15.54
C ALA A 491 7.42 21.09 15.60
N LYS A 492 7.46 20.31 16.68
CA LYS A 492 8.31 19.13 16.85
C LYS A 492 7.50 17.87 17.15
N VAL A 493 8.02 16.73 16.72
CA VAL A 493 7.45 15.41 16.99
C VAL A 493 7.87 14.94 18.39
N VAL A 494 6.89 14.72 19.27
CA VAL A 494 7.11 14.25 20.64
C VAL A 494 6.87 12.74 20.79
N ARG A 495 6.04 12.15 19.91
CA ARG A 495 5.70 10.73 19.95
C ARG A 495 5.26 10.24 18.58
N ILE A 496 5.58 8.99 18.29
CA ILE A 496 5.03 8.27 17.15
C ILE A 496 3.88 7.40 17.65
N VAL A 497 2.66 7.76 17.24
CA VAL A 497 1.42 7.08 17.65
C VAL A 497 1.25 5.78 16.88
N LYS A 498 1.48 5.84 15.56
CA LYS A 498 1.40 4.68 14.67
C LYS A 498 2.46 4.79 13.57
N ARG A 499 3.24 3.72 13.39
CA ARG A 499 4.21 3.58 12.30
C ARG A 499 3.54 3.17 10.99
N ASN A 500 4.08 3.66 9.89
CA ASN A 500 3.68 3.35 8.51
C ASN A 500 4.85 2.78 7.69
N TRP A 501 5.72 2.00 8.33
CA TRP A 501 6.81 1.31 7.64
C TRP A 501 6.28 0.26 6.69
N ARG A 502 6.91 0.12 5.53
CA ARG A 502 6.46 -0.81 4.49
C ARG A 502 6.95 -2.22 4.81
N ASP A 503 6.01 -3.13 5.10
CA ASP A 503 6.33 -4.53 5.42
C ASP A 503 6.95 -5.30 4.24
N ARG A 504 6.76 -4.84 3.00
CA ARG A 504 7.37 -5.42 1.80
C ARG A 504 8.78 -4.88 1.52
N GLY A 505 9.23 -3.89 2.29
CA GLY A 505 10.52 -3.23 2.16
C GLY A 505 10.52 -2.02 1.22
N TYR A 506 11.71 -1.43 1.11
CA TYR A 506 12.05 -0.27 0.30
C TYR A 506 13.05 -0.70 -0.77
N ALA A 507 12.86 -0.26 -2.01
CA ALA A 507 13.81 -0.46 -3.09
C ALA A 507 14.99 0.52 -2.90
N CYS A 508 16.20 -0.01 -2.81
CA CYS A 508 17.40 0.76 -2.53
C CYS A 508 18.53 0.45 -3.52
N ALA A 509 19.47 1.37 -3.62
CA ALA A 509 20.82 1.13 -4.16
C ALA A 509 21.85 1.25 -3.04
N LEU A 510 23.00 0.59 -3.20
CA LEU A 510 24.07 0.59 -2.20
C LEU A 510 24.96 1.83 -2.35
N ASP A 511 25.30 2.48 -1.23
CA ASP A 511 26.31 3.54 -1.19
C ASP A 511 27.67 2.97 -0.80
N ILE A 512 28.51 2.71 -1.80
CA ILE A 512 29.84 2.12 -1.64
C ILE A 512 30.88 3.18 -1.30
N GLU A 513 30.71 4.42 -1.76
CA GLU A 513 31.67 5.51 -1.53
C GLU A 513 31.77 5.83 -0.04
N SER A 514 30.64 5.92 0.65
CA SER A 514 30.59 6.03 2.11
C SER A 514 31.24 4.83 2.84
N CYS A 515 31.32 3.65 2.20
CA CYS A 515 31.95 2.45 2.77
C CYS A 515 33.47 2.40 2.52
N ALA A 516 33.94 2.96 1.41
CA ALA A 516 35.37 3.04 1.08
C ALA A 516 36.13 4.00 2.01
N ASP A 517 35.50 5.11 2.40
CA ASP A 517 36.07 6.07 3.36
C ASP A 517 36.15 5.52 4.79
N LEU A 518 35.19 4.67 5.19
CA LEU A 518 35.25 3.95 6.46
C LEU A 518 36.34 2.87 6.47
N ALA A 519 36.55 2.18 5.35
CA ALA A 519 37.66 1.23 5.20
C ALA A 519 39.03 1.94 5.23
N ARG A 520 39.19 3.06 4.50
CA ARG A 520 40.42 3.88 4.53
C ARG A 520 40.74 4.40 5.93
N LYS A 521 39.75 4.91 6.67
CA LYS A 521 39.94 5.42 8.04
C LYS A 521 40.25 4.32 9.08
N GLN A 522 39.88 3.06 8.81
CA GLN A 522 40.23 1.93 9.67
C GLN A 522 41.62 1.33 9.34
N HIS A 523 42.05 1.38 8.07
CA HIS A 523 43.37 0.91 7.64
C HIS A 523 44.53 1.83 8.05
N GLU A 524 44.29 3.10 8.38
CA GLU A 524 45.35 3.96 8.95
C GLU A 524 45.73 3.60 10.40
N ASN A 525 44.95 2.74 11.08
CA ASN A 525 45.19 2.35 12.48
C ASN A 525 45.44 0.85 12.71
N SER A 526 45.58 0.03 11.66
CA SER A 526 45.89 -1.40 11.83
C SER A 526 46.85 -1.91 10.75
N ASN A 527 48.10 -2.14 11.14
CA ASN A 527 49.07 -2.95 10.39
C ASN A 527 48.76 -4.44 10.64
N GLU A 528 47.82 -5.02 9.90
CA GLU A 528 47.70 -6.48 9.80
C GLU A 528 47.42 -6.90 8.35
N ASN A 529 48.24 -7.84 7.86
CA ASN A 529 48.19 -8.40 6.52
C ASN A 529 46.87 -9.17 6.30
N GLU A 530 46.14 -8.83 5.25
CA GLU A 530 44.99 -9.61 4.78
C GLU A 530 45.47 -10.93 4.14
N THR A 531 45.13 -12.06 4.75
CA THR A 531 45.16 -13.36 4.09
C THR A 531 43.88 -13.57 3.28
N GLU A 532 44.05 -13.97 2.02
CA GLU A 532 43.00 -14.37 1.06
C GLU A 532 42.24 -15.64 1.51
N ASP A 533 41.34 -15.51 2.48
CA ASP A 533 40.36 -16.56 2.79
C ASP A 533 38.94 -16.01 2.52
N GLY A 534 38.22 -16.63 1.59
CA GLY A 534 37.03 -16.14 0.89
C GLY A 534 35.74 -15.95 1.71
N GLY A 535 35.83 -15.59 2.99
CA GLY A 535 34.70 -15.30 3.87
C GLY A 535 34.77 -13.88 4.42
N GLY A 536 34.37 -12.88 3.63
CA GLY A 536 34.40 -11.47 4.03
C GLY A 536 33.64 -11.20 5.35
N ARG A 537 34.28 -10.47 6.28
CA ARG A 537 33.65 -9.98 7.52
C ARG A 537 32.46 -9.08 7.17
N ALA A 538 31.36 -9.21 7.89
CA ALA A 538 30.15 -8.41 7.65
C ALA A 538 30.47 -6.91 7.76
N LYS A 539 30.19 -6.15 6.70
CA LYS A 539 30.43 -4.71 6.61
C LYS A 539 29.11 -3.97 6.86
N ARG A 540 29.17 -2.92 7.68
CA ARG A 540 28.05 -1.97 7.84
C ARG A 540 28.05 -1.02 6.66
N VAL A 541 26.95 -1.00 5.92
CA VAL A 541 26.81 -0.24 4.66
C VAL A 541 25.52 0.57 4.69
N LEU A 542 25.49 1.67 3.93
CA LEU A 542 24.30 2.51 3.78
C LEU A 542 23.60 2.17 2.47
N CYS A 543 22.28 2.08 2.54
CA CYS A 543 21.37 1.88 1.43
C CYS A 543 20.60 3.17 1.19
N VAL A 544 20.58 3.64 -0.05
CA VAL A 544 19.85 4.82 -0.48
C VAL A 544 18.51 4.37 -1.07
N PRO A 545 17.37 4.63 -0.41
CA PRO A 545 16.05 4.31 -0.95
C PRO A 545 15.78 5.05 -2.26
N ASN A 546 14.97 4.49 -3.14
CA ASN A 546 14.57 5.16 -4.38
C ASN A 546 13.66 6.37 -4.08
N ASP A 547 12.73 6.21 -3.13
CA ASP A 547 11.90 7.29 -2.60
C ASP A 547 12.73 8.26 -1.73
N ARG A 548 12.85 9.49 -2.21
CA ARG A 548 13.64 10.56 -1.56
C ARG A 548 13.05 11.03 -0.23
N LYS A 549 11.77 10.73 0.04
CA LYS A 549 11.12 11.00 1.32
C LYS A 549 11.61 10.08 2.43
N THR A 550 12.31 9.01 2.08
CA THR A 550 12.85 8.03 3.04
C THR A 550 14.33 8.28 3.26
N PRO A 551 14.81 8.39 4.52
CA PRO A 551 16.23 8.56 4.81
C PRO A 551 17.06 7.31 4.45
N LYS A 552 18.38 7.48 4.32
CA LYS A 552 19.32 6.36 4.11
C LYS A 552 19.16 5.30 5.20
N ILE A 553 19.19 4.03 4.84
CA ILE A 553 18.99 2.90 5.76
C ILE A 553 20.32 2.17 5.95
N ARG A 554 20.72 1.89 7.19
CA ARG A 554 21.92 1.11 7.48
C ARG A 554 21.59 -0.38 7.49
N ILE A 555 22.38 -1.17 6.76
CA ILE A 555 22.33 -2.63 6.80
C ILE A 555 23.70 -3.23 7.12
N ASN A 556 23.71 -4.50 7.52
CA ASN A 556 24.93 -5.28 7.73
C ASN A 556 24.93 -6.46 6.74
N THR A 557 25.94 -6.53 5.86
CA THR A 557 26.01 -7.57 4.81
C THR A 557 27.44 -8.02 4.57
N ARG A 558 27.61 -9.28 4.18
CA ARG A 558 28.89 -9.83 3.70
C ARG A 558 29.06 -9.71 2.20
N HIS A 559 27.98 -9.43 1.47
CA HIS A 559 27.90 -9.46 0.01
C HIS A 559 27.86 -8.06 -0.64
N ALA A 560 28.32 -7.03 0.07
CA ALA A 560 28.26 -5.63 -0.37
C ALA A 560 28.75 -5.41 -1.82
N HIS A 561 29.86 -6.03 -2.22
CA HIS A 561 30.40 -5.89 -3.57
C HIS A 561 29.56 -6.58 -4.65
N GLN A 562 28.83 -7.64 -4.32
CA GLN A 562 28.00 -8.40 -5.28
C GLN A 562 26.65 -7.70 -5.53
N ILE A 563 26.08 -7.09 -4.48
CA ILE A 563 24.79 -6.39 -4.56
C ILE A 563 24.92 -4.90 -4.93
N ALA A 564 26.15 -4.42 -5.08
CA ALA A 564 26.52 -3.04 -5.40
C ALA A 564 25.84 -2.49 -6.67
N SER A 565 25.84 -3.27 -7.75
CA SER A 565 25.27 -2.89 -9.05
C SER A 565 23.78 -3.22 -9.17
N GLN A 566 23.15 -3.70 -8.10
CA GLN A 566 21.79 -4.22 -8.12
C GLN A 566 20.83 -3.31 -7.37
N ARG A 567 19.57 -3.26 -7.84
CA ARG A 567 18.44 -2.80 -7.05
C ARG A 567 18.14 -3.85 -5.98
N ILE A 568 18.09 -3.44 -4.72
CA ILE A 568 17.84 -4.36 -3.59
C ILE A 568 16.62 -3.94 -2.79
N VAL A 569 16.02 -4.89 -2.07
CA VAL A 569 14.91 -4.64 -1.15
C VAL A 569 15.44 -4.68 0.28
N VAL A 570 15.16 -3.62 1.05
CA VAL A 570 15.57 -3.49 2.46
C VAL A 570 14.33 -3.23 3.32
N VAL A 571 14.21 -3.94 4.45
CA VAL A 571 13.15 -3.71 5.45
C VAL A 571 13.74 -3.01 6.66
N ILE A 572 13.07 -1.97 7.15
CA ILE A 572 13.48 -1.24 8.35
C ILE A 572 13.05 -2.00 9.60
N ASP A 573 14.00 -2.26 10.48
CA ASP A 573 13.82 -3.00 11.72
C ASP A 573 13.60 -2.06 12.91
N ALA A 574 14.44 -1.02 13.03
CA ALA A 574 14.46 -0.11 14.17
C ALA A 574 15.10 1.24 13.81
N TRP A 575 14.82 2.25 14.61
CA TRP A 575 15.57 3.51 14.58
C TRP A 575 15.88 3.94 16.01
N LEU A 576 17.12 3.65 16.43
CA LEU A 576 17.61 3.95 17.77
C LEU A 576 17.86 5.45 17.95
N ALA A 577 17.63 5.97 19.15
CA ALA A 577 17.88 7.38 19.46
C ALA A 577 19.35 7.80 19.28
N SER A 578 20.28 6.87 19.48
CA SER A 578 21.72 7.05 19.30
C SER A 578 22.19 6.99 17.84
N SER A 579 21.33 6.57 16.90
CA SER A 579 21.70 6.36 15.51
C SER A 579 21.13 7.43 14.59
N PRO A 580 21.94 8.10 13.76
CA PRO A 580 21.43 9.08 12.80
C PRO A 580 20.56 8.45 11.70
N TYR A 581 20.73 7.16 11.42
CA TYR A 581 20.02 6.43 10.36
C TYR A 581 19.20 5.26 10.93
N PRO A 582 18.05 4.92 10.33
CA PRO A 582 17.35 3.67 10.63
C PRO A 582 18.20 2.45 10.30
N GLU A 583 18.01 1.38 11.07
CA GLU A 583 18.62 0.08 10.84
C GLU A 583 17.63 -0.85 10.17
N GLY A 584 18.12 -1.65 9.24
CA GLY A 584 17.33 -2.64 8.53
C GLY A 584 18.16 -3.84 8.06
N HIS A 585 17.50 -4.75 7.37
CA HIS A 585 18.10 -5.95 6.81
C HIS A 585 17.75 -6.11 5.33
N PHE A 586 18.60 -6.87 4.62
CA PHE A 586 18.42 -7.16 3.21
C PHE A 586 17.40 -8.29 3.02
N VAL A 587 16.49 -8.16 2.06
CA VAL A 587 15.48 -9.20 1.76
C VAL A 587 15.82 -9.95 0.48
N ARG A 588 16.02 -9.22 -0.62
CA ARG A 588 16.31 -9.80 -1.96
C ARG A 588 16.85 -8.76 -2.92
N ALA A 589 17.55 -9.21 -3.96
CA ALA A 589 17.86 -8.40 -5.13
C ALA A 589 16.68 -8.41 -6.12
N LEU A 590 16.43 -7.28 -6.78
CA LEU A 590 15.46 -7.10 -7.86
C LEU A 590 16.10 -7.36 -9.23
N GLY A 591 17.38 -7.01 -9.37
CA GLY A 591 18.20 -7.18 -10.58
C GLY A 591 19.11 -5.97 -10.81
N GLU A 592 19.71 -5.84 -11.99
CA GLU A 592 20.69 -4.78 -12.29
C GLU A 592 20.04 -3.40 -12.43
N ILE A 593 20.75 -2.37 -11.97
CA ILE A 593 20.27 -0.99 -12.07
C ILE A 593 20.22 -0.55 -13.54
N GLY A 594 19.09 0.03 -13.97
CA GLY A 594 18.85 0.49 -15.35
C GLY A 594 18.12 -0.51 -16.26
N GLU A 595 18.03 -1.78 -15.86
CA GLU A 595 17.22 -2.78 -16.55
C GLU A 595 15.72 -2.48 -16.38
N THR A 596 14.93 -2.61 -17.45
CA THR A 596 13.49 -2.29 -17.42
C THR A 596 12.76 -3.14 -16.37
N ALA A 597 13.06 -4.44 -16.29
CA ALA A 597 12.42 -5.35 -15.35
C ALA A 597 12.72 -4.96 -13.90
N SER A 598 13.97 -4.68 -13.59
CA SER A 598 14.45 -4.30 -12.26
C SER A 598 13.87 -2.97 -11.78
N GLU A 599 13.87 -1.94 -12.62
CA GLU A 599 13.28 -0.63 -12.30
C GLU A 599 11.74 -0.71 -12.19
N THR A 600 11.09 -1.53 -13.02
CA THR A 600 9.65 -1.78 -12.93
C THR A 600 9.28 -2.50 -11.62
N ALA A 601 10.08 -3.47 -11.19
CA ALA A 601 9.85 -4.15 -9.92
C ALA A 601 10.07 -3.20 -8.73
N ALA A 602 11.05 -2.29 -8.82
CA ALA A 602 11.30 -1.26 -7.83
C ALA A 602 10.11 -0.28 -7.71
N LEU A 603 9.64 0.31 -8.82
CA LEU A 603 8.54 1.28 -8.77
C LEU A 603 7.21 0.66 -8.28
N LEU A 604 6.95 -0.61 -8.58
CA LEU A 604 5.75 -1.31 -8.09
C LEU A 604 5.82 -1.59 -6.60
N LEU A 605 7.01 -1.93 -6.09
CA LEU A 605 7.24 -2.09 -4.66
C LEU A 605 7.03 -0.76 -3.92
N GLU A 606 7.61 0.32 -4.44
CA GLU A 606 7.51 1.67 -3.87
C GLU A 606 6.06 2.17 -3.82
N ALA A 607 5.28 1.92 -4.88
CA ALA A 607 3.87 2.30 -4.97
C ALA A 607 2.93 1.37 -4.18
N ASP A 608 3.45 0.33 -3.51
CA ASP A 608 2.65 -0.72 -2.85
C ASP A 608 1.65 -1.42 -3.81
N VAL A 609 2.08 -1.72 -5.04
CA VAL A 609 1.32 -2.55 -6.00
C VAL A 609 1.76 -4.02 -5.92
N ASP A 610 0.82 -4.96 -5.95
CA ASP A 610 1.13 -6.40 -5.88
C ASP A 610 1.19 -6.99 -7.30
N ASP A 611 2.39 -7.38 -7.73
CA ASP A 611 2.63 -7.95 -9.07
C ASP A 611 2.81 -9.48 -9.06
N ARG A 612 2.53 -10.12 -7.92
CA ARG A 612 2.62 -11.58 -7.78
C ARG A 612 1.51 -12.29 -8.56
N PRO A 613 1.77 -13.52 -9.03
CA PRO A 613 0.75 -14.34 -9.67
C PRO A 613 -0.37 -14.69 -8.68
N PHE A 614 -1.56 -14.93 -9.22
CA PHE A 614 -2.71 -15.35 -8.43
C PHE A 614 -2.48 -16.72 -7.79
N ALA A 615 -2.86 -16.86 -6.51
CA ALA A 615 -2.71 -18.12 -5.80
C ALA A 615 -3.63 -19.22 -6.39
N PRO A 616 -3.27 -20.52 -6.29
CA PRO A 616 -4.11 -21.62 -6.80
C PRO A 616 -5.53 -21.63 -6.22
N ALA A 617 -5.70 -21.18 -4.97
CA ALA A 617 -7.03 -21.05 -4.35
C ALA A 617 -7.93 -20.02 -5.07
N VAL A 618 -7.34 -18.97 -5.66
CA VAL A 618 -8.06 -17.98 -6.47
C VAL A 618 -8.45 -18.60 -7.81
N HIS A 619 -7.53 -19.31 -8.47
CA HIS A 619 -7.83 -20.00 -9.73
C HIS A 619 -8.93 -21.07 -9.60
N LYS A 620 -9.04 -21.75 -8.45
CA LYS A 620 -10.14 -22.69 -8.16
C LYS A 620 -11.53 -22.03 -8.10
N CYS A 621 -11.60 -20.71 -7.92
CA CYS A 621 -12.86 -19.96 -7.96
C CYS A 621 -13.30 -19.61 -9.39
N VAL A 622 -12.41 -19.75 -10.37
CA VAL A 622 -12.72 -19.50 -11.78
C VAL A 622 -13.58 -20.66 -12.31
N PRO A 623 -14.69 -20.38 -13.03
CA PRO A 623 -15.46 -21.42 -13.70
C PRO A 623 -14.61 -22.28 -14.66
N PRO A 624 -14.97 -23.55 -14.89
CA PRO A 624 -14.25 -24.39 -15.84
C PRO A 624 -14.31 -23.79 -17.26
N LEU A 625 -13.19 -23.85 -17.96
CA LEU A 625 -13.05 -23.40 -19.35
C LEU A 625 -13.18 -24.59 -20.32
N PRO A 626 -13.76 -24.41 -21.52
CA PRO A 626 -14.41 -23.19 -22.01
C PRO A 626 -15.76 -22.94 -21.32
N TRP A 627 -16.03 -21.68 -20.96
CA TRP A 627 -17.29 -21.29 -20.33
C TRP A 627 -18.30 -20.78 -21.37
N LYS A 628 -19.58 -21.09 -21.16
CA LYS A 628 -20.71 -20.63 -21.97
C LYS A 628 -21.90 -20.31 -21.07
N VAL A 629 -22.81 -19.48 -21.57
CA VAL A 629 -24.13 -19.26 -20.95
C VAL A 629 -24.85 -20.60 -20.87
N THR A 630 -25.47 -20.88 -19.72
CA THR A 630 -26.20 -22.12 -19.45
C THR A 630 -27.70 -21.84 -19.38
N GLU A 631 -28.53 -22.88 -19.53
CA GLU A 631 -29.99 -22.76 -19.39
C GLU A 631 -30.40 -22.18 -18.04
N GLU A 632 -29.67 -22.49 -16.96
CA GLU A 632 -29.89 -21.89 -15.63
C GLU A 632 -29.78 -20.35 -15.64
N HIS A 633 -28.88 -19.79 -16.44
CA HIS A 633 -28.77 -18.34 -16.57
C HIS A 633 -29.91 -17.73 -17.39
N ILE A 634 -30.45 -18.49 -18.36
CA ILE A 634 -31.58 -18.07 -19.20
C ILE A 634 -32.89 -18.13 -18.40
N GLU A 635 -33.05 -19.15 -17.58
CA GLU A 635 -34.22 -19.37 -16.73
C GLU A 635 -34.20 -18.56 -15.42
N GLU A 636 -33.13 -17.80 -15.15
CA GLU A 636 -32.99 -16.95 -13.95
C GLU A 636 -34.13 -15.89 -13.92
N PRO A 637 -35.05 -15.90 -12.91
CA PRO A 637 -36.35 -15.19 -12.97
C PRO A 637 -36.32 -13.64 -13.06
N LYS A 638 -35.15 -13.03 -13.23
CA LYS A 638 -34.94 -11.58 -13.30
C LYS A 638 -33.80 -11.19 -14.25
N ARG A 639 -33.35 -12.11 -15.09
CA ARG A 639 -32.36 -11.84 -16.14
C ARG A 639 -33.07 -11.72 -17.48
N GLU A 640 -32.91 -10.59 -18.14
CA GLU A 640 -33.51 -10.36 -19.47
C GLU A 640 -32.62 -10.92 -20.58
N ASP A 641 -33.22 -11.63 -21.52
CA ASP A 641 -32.54 -12.06 -22.74
C ASP A 641 -32.56 -10.93 -23.78
N LEU A 642 -31.40 -10.35 -24.03
CA LEU A 642 -31.20 -9.24 -24.95
C LEU A 642 -30.29 -9.62 -26.12
N ARG A 643 -30.14 -10.92 -26.42
CA ARG A 643 -29.28 -11.39 -27.52
C ARG A 643 -29.72 -10.89 -28.90
N ASN A 644 -30.99 -10.53 -29.04
CA ASN A 644 -31.55 -9.97 -30.28
C ASN A 644 -31.31 -8.45 -30.42
N LEU A 645 -30.86 -7.78 -29.35
CA LEU A 645 -30.55 -6.36 -29.37
C LEU A 645 -29.20 -6.14 -30.05
N ARG A 646 -29.12 -5.18 -30.99
CA ARG A 646 -27.84 -4.77 -31.57
C ARG A 646 -27.04 -3.99 -30.53
N VAL A 647 -26.00 -4.64 -30.03
CA VAL A 647 -25.07 -4.08 -29.04
C VAL A 647 -23.68 -4.00 -29.68
N CYS A 648 -22.94 -2.93 -29.42
CA CYS A 648 -21.54 -2.82 -29.86
C CYS A 648 -20.65 -2.24 -28.75
N SER A 649 -19.37 -2.60 -28.75
CA SER A 649 -18.37 -1.99 -27.86
C SER A 649 -17.44 -1.06 -28.65
N VAL A 650 -16.94 -0.01 -28.01
CA VAL A 650 -16.02 0.96 -28.60
C VAL A 650 -14.86 1.20 -27.64
N ASP A 651 -13.70 0.62 -27.97
CA ASP A 651 -12.57 0.47 -27.06
C ASP A 651 -11.25 0.99 -27.67
N PRO A 652 -10.19 1.19 -26.85
CA PRO A 652 -8.83 1.38 -27.35
C PRO A 652 -8.36 0.19 -28.21
N PRO A 653 -7.44 0.42 -29.17
CA PRO A 653 -6.85 -0.67 -29.94
C PRO A 653 -6.12 -1.67 -29.02
N GLY A 654 -6.36 -2.97 -29.23
CA GLY A 654 -5.74 -4.03 -28.43
C GLY A 654 -6.43 -4.33 -27.09
N CYS A 655 -7.54 -3.65 -26.77
CA CYS A 655 -8.35 -3.94 -25.58
C CYS A 655 -8.85 -5.40 -25.59
N ARG A 656 -8.66 -6.11 -24.47
CA ARG A 656 -9.15 -7.49 -24.27
C ARG A 656 -10.13 -7.61 -23.12
N ASP A 657 -10.13 -6.63 -22.23
CA ASP A 657 -10.94 -6.50 -21.01
C ASP A 657 -12.10 -5.54 -21.23
N ILE A 658 -12.93 -5.83 -22.24
CA ILE A 658 -14.09 -5.01 -22.61
C ILE A 658 -15.15 -5.07 -21.50
N ASP A 659 -15.27 -3.98 -20.73
CA ASP A 659 -16.23 -3.81 -19.63
C ASP A 659 -17.60 -3.36 -20.14
N ASP A 660 -17.65 -2.48 -21.14
CA ASP A 660 -18.86 -1.79 -21.56
C ASP A 660 -19.24 -2.06 -23.02
N ALA A 661 -20.55 -2.03 -23.26
CA ALA A 661 -21.13 -2.05 -24.58
C ALA A 661 -22.39 -1.19 -24.62
N LEU A 662 -22.73 -0.69 -25.79
CA LEU A 662 -23.77 0.31 -26.00
C LEU A 662 -24.80 -0.18 -27.01
N SER A 663 -26.03 0.26 -26.83
CA SER A 663 -27.13 0.09 -27.78
C SER A 663 -27.95 1.37 -27.89
N ALA A 664 -28.51 1.61 -29.06
CA ALA A 664 -29.54 2.61 -29.26
C ALA A 664 -30.57 2.02 -30.21
N VAL A 665 -31.85 2.05 -29.83
CA VAL A 665 -32.93 1.54 -30.66
C VAL A 665 -34.09 2.51 -30.65
N VAL A 666 -34.86 2.49 -31.73
CA VAL A 666 -36.10 3.25 -31.82
C VAL A 666 -37.24 2.37 -31.32
N VAL A 667 -38.06 2.91 -30.42
CA VAL A 667 -39.13 2.21 -29.71
C VAL A 667 -40.43 3.00 -29.80
N PRO A 668 -41.60 2.35 -29.90
CA PRO A 668 -42.89 3.06 -29.85
C PRO A 668 -43.10 3.72 -28.48
N LYS A 669 -43.71 4.92 -28.46
CA LYS A 669 -44.00 5.70 -27.23
C LYS A 669 -44.91 4.98 -26.23
N ASN A 670 -45.73 4.04 -26.71
CA ASN A 670 -46.56 3.13 -25.91
C ASN A 670 -46.61 1.75 -26.57
N ASP A 671 -46.67 0.68 -25.79
CA ASP A 671 -46.87 -0.71 -26.25
C ASP A 671 -48.25 -0.88 -26.94
N GLY A 672 -48.42 -0.36 -28.16
CA GLY A 672 -49.59 -0.60 -29.01
C GLY A 672 -50.42 0.62 -29.46
N VAL A 673 -49.90 1.85 -29.44
CA VAL A 673 -50.57 3.01 -30.08
C VAL A 673 -49.69 3.59 -31.18
N GLU A 674 -50.22 3.74 -32.39
CA GLU A 674 -49.56 4.44 -33.50
C GLU A 674 -49.39 5.93 -33.15
N GLY A 675 -48.16 6.36 -32.90
CA GLY A 675 -47.78 7.76 -32.66
C GLY A 675 -46.45 7.93 -31.91
N GLU A 676 -45.56 8.71 -32.53
CA GLU A 676 -44.19 9.12 -32.14
C GLU A 676 -43.23 8.00 -31.71
N GLU A 677 -42.12 7.88 -32.45
CA GLU A 677 -40.99 7.00 -32.16
C GLU A 677 -40.09 7.64 -31.09
N GLU A 678 -39.84 6.94 -29.98
CA GLU A 678 -38.85 7.33 -28.97
C GLU A 678 -37.51 6.61 -29.21
N ILE A 679 -36.43 7.13 -28.63
CA ILE A 679 -35.13 6.45 -28.64
C ILE A 679 -34.94 5.81 -27.26
N GLU A 680 -34.62 4.52 -27.21
CA GLU A 680 -34.09 3.86 -26.02
C GLU A 680 -32.59 3.67 -26.19
N ILE A 681 -31.82 4.20 -25.24
CA ILE A 681 -30.38 3.93 -25.15
C ILE A 681 -30.13 2.92 -24.04
N GLY A 682 -29.17 2.01 -24.27
CA GLY A 682 -28.75 1.00 -23.32
C GLY A 682 -27.24 1.04 -23.09
N VAL A 683 -26.85 1.02 -21.82
CA VAL A 683 -25.47 0.80 -21.38
C VAL A 683 -25.40 -0.58 -20.74
N HIS A 684 -24.57 -1.46 -21.28
CA HIS A 684 -24.44 -2.85 -20.87
C HIS A 684 -23.04 -3.07 -20.28
N ILE A 685 -22.95 -3.40 -19.00
CA ILE A 685 -21.67 -3.57 -18.29
C ILE A 685 -21.44 -5.04 -17.96
N ALA A 686 -20.22 -5.53 -18.07
CA ALA A 686 -19.84 -6.90 -17.73
C ALA A 686 -20.33 -7.33 -16.33
N ASP A 687 -21.06 -8.46 -16.24
CA ASP A 687 -21.60 -8.96 -14.97
C ASP A 687 -20.57 -9.81 -14.18
N VAL A 688 -19.55 -9.13 -13.65
CA VAL A 688 -18.49 -9.77 -12.86
C VAL A 688 -19.03 -10.38 -11.56
N THR A 689 -20.08 -9.81 -10.96
CA THR A 689 -20.65 -10.26 -9.68
C THR A 689 -21.31 -11.63 -9.74
N THR A 690 -21.65 -12.11 -10.93
CA THR A 690 -22.11 -13.49 -11.11
C THR A 690 -21.00 -14.50 -10.83
N PHE A 691 -19.75 -14.17 -11.15
CA PHE A 691 -18.58 -15.05 -10.94
C PHE A 691 -17.81 -14.74 -9.66
N LEU A 692 -17.72 -13.47 -9.28
CA LEU A 692 -17.00 -13.01 -8.09
C LEU A 692 -17.92 -12.95 -6.87
N LYS A 693 -18.01 -14.07 -6.14
CA LYS A 693 -18.88 -14.17 -4.96
C LYS A 693 -18.21 -13.62 -3.68
N PRO A 694 -18.96 -12.90 -2.83
CA PRO A 694 -18.46 -12.35 -1.57
C PRO A 694 -17.78 -13.38 -0.66
N GLY A 695 -16.65 -13.02 -0.05
CA GLY A 695 -15.93 -13.85 0.93
C GLY A 695 -15.21 -15.07 0.34
N THR A 696 -15.12 -15.18 -0.98
CA THR A 696 -14.27 -16.18 -1.64
C THR A 696 -12.80 -15.74 -1.65
N PRO A 697 -11.82 -16.66 -1.79
CA PRO A 697 -10.41 -16.27 -1.96
C PRO A 697 -10.17 -15.28 -3.10
N MET A 698 -10.96 -15.37 -4.17
CA MET A 698 -10.90 -14.46 -5.31
C MET A 698 -11.42 -13.05 -4.98
N ASP A 699 -12.45 -12.95 -4.13
CA ASP A 699 -12.97 -11.67 -3.62
C ASP A 699 -11.97 -10.97 -2.71
N ASP A 700 -11.35 -11.72 -1.79
CA ASP A 700 -10.29 -11.22 -0.90
C ASP A 700 -9.06 -10.73 -1.70
N GLU A 701 -8.75 -11.39 -2.82
CA GLU A 701 -7.70 -10.98 -3.74
C GLU A 701 -8.07 -9.70 -4.49
N ALA A 702 -9.28 -9.63 -5.03
CA ALA A 702 -9.79 -8.47 -5.76
C ALA A 702 -9.86 -7.22 -4.87
N LEU A 703 -10.33 -7.35 -3.61
CA LEU A 703 -10.31 -6.27 -2.62
C LEU A 703 -8.89 -5.79 -2.32
N ARG A 704 -7.93 -6.71 -2.20
CA ARG A 704 -6.55 -6.37 -1.88
C ARG A 704 -5.86 -5.63 -3.01
N ARG A 705 -6.09 -6.05 -4.26
CA ARG A 705 -5.58 -5.36 -5.45
C ARG A 705 -6.33 -4.03 -5.67
N GLY A 706 -7.64 -4.00 -5.44
CA GLY A 706 -8.52 -2.83 -5.47
C GLY A 706 -8.78 -2.27 -6.88
N THR A 707 -7.76 -2.21 -7.72
CA THR A 707 -7.81 -1.77 -9.11
C THR A 707 -6.79 -2.54 -9.96
N THR A 708 -7.06 -2.68 -11.26
CA THR A 708 -6.04 -3.06 -12.25
C THR A 708 -5.04 -1.91 -12.40
N THR A 709 -3.74 -2.20 -12.38
CA THR A 709 -2.67 -1.19 -12.58
C THR A 709 -2.15 -1.27 -14.01
N TYR A 710 -2.21 -0.14 -14.73
CA TYR A 710 -1.70 -0.02 -16.08
C TYR A 710 -0.30 0.61 -16.05
N LEU A 711 0.68 -0.12 -16.58
CA LEU A 711 2.03 0.36 -16.85
C LEU A 711 2.18 0.51 -18.37
N VAL A 712 3.28 1.13 -18.81
CA VAL A 712 3.52 1.37 -20.25
C VAL A 712 3.63 0.06 -21.02
N GLN A 713 4.34 -0.93 -20.47
CA GLN A 713 4.67 -2.20 -21.11
C GLN A 713 3.79 -3.37 -20.66
N ARG A 714 3.09 -3.27 -19.52
CA ARG A 714 2.29 -4.37 -18.98
C ARG A 714 1.08 -3.91 -18.16
N ARG A 715 0.06 -4.77 -18.12
CA ARG A 715 -1.14 -4.61 -17.28
C ARG A 715 -1.11 -5.61 -16.13
N LEU A 716 -1.36 -5.14 -14.90
CA LEU A 716 -1.49 -5.98 -13.71
C LEU A 716 -2.96 -6.12 -13.34
N ASP A 717 -3.56 -7.26 -13.69
CA ASP A 717 -4.99 -7.50 -13.54
C ASP A 717 -5.45 -7.57 -12.08
N MET A 718 -6.61 -6.99 -11.79
CA MET A 718 -7.31 -7.19 -10.51
C MET A 718 -7.87 -8.61 -10.37
N LEU A 719 -8.31 -9.21 -11.47
CA LEU A 719 -8.92 -10.54 -11.53
C LEU A 719 -8.10 -11.48 -12.44
N PRO A 720 -8.22 -12.82 -12.28
CA PRO A 720 -7.52 -13.77 -13.15
C PRO A 720 -7.87 -13.59 -14.62
N LYS A 721 -6.86 -13.75 -15.50
CA LYS A 721 -6.99 -13.61 -16.97
C LYS A 721 -8.19 -14.31 -17.60
N PRO A 722 -8.55 -15.55 -17.22
CA PRO A 722 -9.76 -16.20 -17.76
C PRO A 722 -11.06 -15.40 -17.54
N LEU A 723 -11.17 -14.68 -16.42
CA LEU A 723 -12.33 -13.83 -16.16
C LEU A 723 -12.24 -12.51 -16.92
N THR A 724 -11.06 -11.90 -16.97
CA THR A 724 -10.89 -10.56 -17.54
C THR A 724 -10.89 -10.56 -19.07
N GLU A 725 -10.22 -11.52 -19.71
CA GLU A 725 -10.03 -11.56 -21.18
C GLU A 725 -11.06 -12.43 -21.92
N ASP A 726 -11.86 -13.24 -21.21
CA ASP A 726 -12.80 -14.15 -21.84
C ASP A 726 -14.20 -14.14 -21.21
N ILE A 727 -14.37 -14.64 -19.97
CA ILE A 727 -15.69 -14.92 -19.39
C ILE A 727 -16.53 -13.65 -19.18
N CYS A 728 -15.93 -12.59 -18.62
CA CYS A 728 -16.63 -11.34 -18.34
C CYS A 728 -16.55 -10.34 -19.50
N SER A 729 -15.49 -10.41 -20.31
CA SER A 729 -15.31 -9.48 -21.42
C SER A 729 -16.45 -9.59 -22.45
N LEU A 730 -17.04 -8.45 -22.81
CA LEU A 730 -18.17 -8.34 -23.75
C LEU A 730 -17.73 -8.46 -25.22
N ARG A 731 -17.03 -9.56 -25.54
CA ARG A 731 -16.48 -9.85 -26.86
C ARG A 731 -17.57 -9.96 -27.94
N ALA A 732 -17.21 -9.57 -29.16
CA ALA A 732 -18.08 -9.69 -30.32
C ALA A 732 -18.43 -11.16 -30.62
N ASP A 733 -19.66 -11.38 -31.08
CA ASP A 733 -20.24 -12.64 -31.53
C ASP A 733 -20.32 -13.76 -30.49
N VAL A 734 -20.12 -13.46 -29.20
CA VAL A 734 -20.24 -14.43 -28.10
C VAL A 734 -21.25 -13.96 -27.06
N GLU A 735 -22.03 -14.90 -26.53
CA GLU A 735 -23.00 -14.63 -25.48
C GLU A 735 -22.29 -14.36 -24.14
N ARG A 736 -22.68 -13.27 -23.47
CA ARG A 736 -22.08 -12.81 -22.22
C ARG A 736 -23.14 -12.28 -21.27
N LEU A 737 -22.87 -12.43 -19.98
CA LEU A 737 -23.72 -11.87 -18.93
C LEU A 737 -23.36 -10.40 -18.72
N ALA A 738 -24.38 -9.56 -18.64
CA ALA A 738 -24.23 -8.13 -18.43
C ALA A 738 -25.19 -7.62 -17.34
N PHE A 739 -24.90 -6.43 -16.83
CA PHE A 739 -25.78 -5.59 -16.05
C PHE A 739 -26.12 -4.37 -16.92
N SER A 740 -27.36 -4.30 -17.37
CA SER A 740 -27.83 -3.28 -18.30
C SER A 740 -28.62 -2.18 -17.61
N VAL A 741 -28.43 -0.96 -18.11
CA VAL A 741 -29.18 0.23 -17.71
C VAL A 741 -29.76 0.88 -18.96
N PHE A 742 -31.06 1.20 -18.93
CA PHE A 742 -31.78 1.78 -20.05
C PHE A 742 -32.43 3.11 -19.70
N TRP A 743 -32.48 4.01 -20.70
CA TRP A 743 -33.16 5.29 -20.62
C TRP A 743 -34.03 5.51 -21.86
N ARG A 744 -35.24 6.02 -21.64
CA ARG A 744 -36.07 6.62 -22.70
C ARG A 744 -35.59 8.05 -22.95
N VAL A 745 -35.28 8.36 -24.20
CA VAL A 745 -34.75 9.64 -24.66
C VAL A 745 -35.83 10.34 -25.48
N ASP A 746 -36.03 11.62 -25.17
CA ASP A 746 -36.90 12.50 -25.95
C ASP A 746 -36.21 12.87 -27.27
N PRO A 747 -36.78 12.50 -28.44
CA PRO A 747 -36.19 12.81 -29.75
C PRO A 747 -36.01 14.31 -30.03
N ALA A 748 -36.80 15.18 -29.40
CA ALA A 748 -36.72 16.62 -29.64
C ALA A 748 -35.51 17.25 -28.94
N THR A 749 -35.20 16.80 -27.72
CA THR A 749 -34.10 17.33 -26.91
C THR A 749 -32.84 16.47 -26.95
N MET A 750 -32.96 15.22 -27.43
CA MET A 750 -31.93 14.19 -27.33
C MET A 750 -31.45 13.95 -25.89
N LEU A 751 -32.29 14.24 -24.90
CA LEU A 751 -32.00 14.05 -23.47
C LEU A 751 -32.89 12.96 -22.87
N PRO A 752 -32.41 12.25 -21.82
CA PRO A 752 -33.25 11.33 -21.06
C PRO A 752 -34.49 12.04 -20.50
N ARG A 753 -35.64 11.39 -20.64
CA ARG A 753 -36.91 11.88 -20.10
C ARG A 753 -36.83 11.97 -18.58
N LYS A 754 -37.26 13.10 -18.02
CA LYS A 754 -37.23 13.34 -16.56
C LYS A 754 -38.33 12.59 -15.80
N ASP A 755 -39.40 12.25 -16.49
CA ASP A 755 -40.58 11.59 -15.91
C ASP A 755 -40.53 10.05 -15.99
N VAL A 756 -39.56 9.50 -16.73
CA VAL A 756 -39.31 8.05 -16.82
C VAL A 756 -38.04 7.71 -16.04
N LYS A 757 -38.17 6.90 -14.99
CA LYS A 757 -36.98 6.43 -14.24
C LYS A 757 -36.16 5.45 -15.11
N PRO A 758 -34.83 5.45 -14.98
CA PRO A 758 -33.97 4.47 -15.65
C PRO A 758 -34.34 3.04 -15.25
N ARG A 759 -34.27 2.11 -16.22
CA ARG A 759 -34.54 0.69 -16.00
C ARG A 759 -33.22 -0.07 -15.82
N PHE A 760 -33.09 -0.79 -14.71
CA PHE A 760 -31.91 -1.59 -14.38
C PHE A 760 -32.26 -3.08 -14.42
N THR A 761 -31.46 -3.87 -15.09
CA THR A 761 -31.71 -5.32 -15.21
C THR A 761 -30.41 -6.09 -15.40
N LYS A 762 -30.34 -7.30 -14.86
CA LYS A 762 -29.31 -8.24 -15.31
C LYS A 762 -29.73 -8.79 -16.66
N SER A 763 -28.79 -9.03 -17.56
CA SER A 763 -29.11 -9.47 -18.91
C SER A 763 -28.11 -10.47 -19.47
N ILE A 764 -28.52 -11.06 -20.60
CA ILE A 764 -27.66 -11.82 -21.51
C ILE A 764 -27.59 -11.03 -22.80
N ILE A 765 -26.39 -10.69 -23.26
CA ILE A 765 -26.17 -9.96 -24.50
C ILE A 765 -25.29 -10.78 -25.44
N LYS A 766 -25.35 -10.44 -26.73
CA LYS A 766 -24.40 -10.89 -27.74
C LYS A 766 -23.93 -9.67 -28.52
N SER A 767 -22.75 -9.16 -28.19
CA SER A 767 -22.19 -7.98 -28.86
C SER A 767 -22.04 -8.28 -30.35
N SER A 768 -22.63 -7.45 -31.21
CA SER A 768 -22.58 -7.61 -32.66
C SER A 768 -21.23 -7.19 -33.25
N LYS A 769 -20.51 -6.28 -32.57
CA LYS A 769 -19.21 -5.78 -33.05
C LYS A 769 -18.39 -5.17 -31.91
N ALA A 770 -17.08 -5.41 -31.95
CA ALA A 770 -16.08 -4.72 -31.14
C ALA A 770 -15.32 -3.74 -32.03
N LEU A 771 -15.48 -2.44 -31.78
CA LEU A 771 -14.92 -1.37 -32.60
C LEU A 771 -13.78 -0.67 -31.86
N THR A 772 -12.83 -0.14 -32.62
CA THR A 772 -11.88 0.85 -32.07
C THR A 772 -12.50 2.24 -32.14
N TYR A 773 -12.07 3.16 -31.27
CA TYR A 773 -12.51 4.56 -31.34
C TYR A 773 -12.40 5.19 -32.73
N GLN A 774 -11.32 4.87 -33.45
CA GLN A 774 -11.10 5.36 -34.81
C GLN A 774 -12.13 4.77 -35.79
N LYS A 775 -12.33 3.45 -35.79
CA LYS A 775 -13.30 2.80 -36.70
C LYS A 775 -14.73 3.24 -36.42
N ALA A 776 -15.10 3.41 -35.15
CA ALA A 776 -16.41 3.95 -34.79
C ALA A 776 -16.58 5.39 -35.30
N GLN A 777 -15.52 6.21 -35.26
CA GLN A 777 -15.54 7.58 -35.77
C GLN A 777 -15.73 7.59 -37.29
N GLU A 778 -15.00 6.74 -38.02
CA GLU A 778 -15.12 6.59 -39.48
C GLU A 778 -16.56 6.20 -39.89
N ILE A 779 -17.21 5.29 -39.16
CA ILE A 779 -18.62 4.89 -39.42
C ILE A 779 -19.59 6.06 -39.14
N ILE A 780 -19.37 6.78 -38.05
CA ILE A 780 -20.20 7.92 -37.65
C ILE A 780 -20.12 9.04 -38.70
N ASP A 781 -18.92 9.32 -39.20
CA ASP A 781 -18.63 10.42 -40.12
C ASP A 781 -19.07 10.12 -41.56
N ASP A 782 -19.14 8.85 -41.98
CA ASP A 782 -19.60 8.44 -43.31
C ASP A 782 -21.14 8.42 -43.44
N GLU A 783 -21.76 9.59 -43.27
CA GLU A 783 -23.22 9.75 -43.34
C GLU A 783 -23.81 9.48 -44.74
N THR A 784 -22.98 9.57 -45.79
CA THR A 784 -23.42 9.41 -47.17
C THR A 784 -23.47 7.95 -47.63
N ASN A 785 -22.45 7.15 -47.29
CA ASN A 785 -22.31 5.80 -47.84
C ASN A 785 -22.70 4.70 -46.84
N ASP A 786 -22.50 4.91 -45.53
CA ASP A 786 -22.91 3.93 -44.50
C ASP A 786 -24.27 4.29 -43.90
N LYS A 787 -25.32 3.63 -44.38
CA LYS A 787 -26.69 3.70 -43.85
C LYS A 787 -27.10 2.44 -43.09
N SER A 788 -26.13 1.63 -42.67
CA SER A 788 -26.40 0.44 -41.87
C SER A 788 -27.08 0.80 -40.54
N ASP A 789 -27.85 -0.13 -39.99
CA ASP A 789 -28.50 0.07 -38.69
C ASP A 789 -27.48 0.40 -37.59
N LEU A 790 -26.30 -0.25 -37.61
CA LEU A 790 -25.22 0.03 -36.68
C LEU A 790 -24.73 1.48 -36.78
N ALA A 791 -24.57 2.00 -38.00
CA ALA A 791 -24.16 3.38 -38.20
C ALA A 791 -25.22 4.36 -37.66
N ASN A 792 -26.50 4.06 -37.87
CA ASN A 792 -27.60 4.86 -37.33
C ASN A 792 -27.64 4.81 -35.79
N ASP A 793 -27.42 3.64 -35.19
CA ASP A 793 -27.36 3.46 -33.74
C ASP A 793 -26.20 4.28 -33.12
N LEU A 794 -25.01 4.23 -33.74
CA LEU A 794 -23.84 5.03 -33.33
C LEU A 794 -24.07 6.53 -33.46
N ARG A 795 -24.73 6.98 -34.53
CA ARG A 795 -25.09 8.40 -34.72
C ARG A 795 -26.09 8.88 -33.66
N ARG A 796 -27.07 8.06 -33.30
CA ARG A 796 -28.00 8.37 -32.20
C ARG A 796 -27.26 8.50 -30.86
N LEU A 797 -26.35 7.57 -30.54
CA LEU A 797 -25.51 7.65 -29.34
C LEU A 797 -24.67 8.93 -29.31
N ARG A 798 -24.06 9.30 -30.45
CA ARG A 798 -23.33 10.57 -30.60
C ARG A 798 -24.24 11.76 -30.32
N ASP A 799 -25.43 11.81 -30.90
CA ASP A 799 -26.31 12.98 -30.79
C ASP A 799 -26.81 13.16 -29.35
N VAL A 800 -27.17 12.06 -28.67
CA VAL A 800 -27.50 12.07 -27.23
C VAL A 800 -26.30 12.50 -26.39
N SER A 801 -25.09 12.00 -26.68
CA SER A 801 -23.88 12.40 -25.95
C SER A 801 -23.57 13.89 -26.08
N LYS A 802 -23.80 14.50 -27.26
CA LYS A 802 -23.65 15.95 -27.47
C LYS A 802 -24.62 16.74 -26.59
N ALA A 803 -25.89 16.33 -26.55
CA ALA A 803 -26.90 16.99 -25.72
C ALA A 803 -26.60 16.87 -24.21
N LEU A 804 -26.21 15.67 -23.75
CA LEU A 804 -25.82 15.43 -22.35
C LEU A 804 -24.63 16.29 -21.93
N ARG A 805 -23.58 16.31 -22.75
CA ARG A 805 -22.38 17.12 -22.51
C ARG A 805 -22.72 18.61 -22.46
N ALA A 806 -23.50 19.13 -23.41
CA ALA A 806 -23.89 20.54 -23.43
C ALA A 806 -24.60 20.95 -22.13
N LYS A 807 -25.55 20.13 -21.68
CA LYS A 807 -26.26 20.34 -20.40
C LYS A 807 -25.31 20.26 -19.19
N ARG A 808 -24.37 19.32 -19.19
CA ARG A 808 -23.38 19.16 -18.12
C ARG A 808 -22.43 20.35 -18.04
N MET A 809 -22.01 20.91 -19.18
CA MET A 809 -21.21 22.14 -19.22
C MET A 809 -22.01 23.35 -18.73
N GLU A 810 -23.29 23.47 -19.09
CA GLU A 810 -24.18 24.52 -18.57
C GLU A 810 -24.35 24.48 -17.03
N GLN A 811 -24.28 23.28 -16.45
CA GLN A 811 -24.30 23.05 -15.01
C GLN A 811 -22.97 23.37 -14.31
N GLY A 812 -21.90 23.66 -15.06
CA GLY A 812 -20.59 24.06 -14.52
C GLY A 812 -19.56 22.94 -14.45
N ALA A 813 -19.67 21.90 -15.26
CA ALA A 813 -18.64 20.88 -15.34
C ALA A 813 -17.34 21.45 -15.91
N LEU A 814 -16.20 21.01 -15.37
CA LEU A 814 -14.89 21.52 -15.75
C LEU A 814 -14.30 20.68 -16.86
N THR A 815 -13.94 21.31 -17.99
CA THR A 815 -13.09 20.70 -19.00
C THR A 815 -11.63 21.02 -18.65
N LEU A 816 -10.97 20.08 -17.99
CA LEU A 816 -9.58 20.19 -17.57
C LEU A 816 -8.66 19.48 -18.58
N ALA A 817 -7.46 20.01 -18.75
CA ALA A 817 -6.45 19.45 -19.65
C ALA A 817 -5.48 18.58 -18.84
N SER A 818 -5.19 17.38 -19.33
CA SER A 818 -4.13 16.51 -18.80
C SER A 818 -3.21 16.10 -19.95
N PRO A 819 -1.88 16.18 -19.80
CA PRO A 819 -0.94 15.72 -20.81
C PRO A 819 -0.81 14.20 -20.73
N GLU A 820 -1.77 13.47 -21.28
CA GLU A 820 -1.67 12.01 -21.38
C GLU A 820 -0.72 11.62 -22.52
N VAL A 821 0.32 10.85 -22.19
CA VAL A 821 1.35 10.43 -23.13
C VAL A 821 1.13 8.96 -23.51
N ARG A 822 1.28 8.66 -24.80
CA ARG A 822 1.23 7.32 -25.37
C ARG A 822 2.61 6.95 -25.93
N PHE A 823 3.06 5.74 -25.58
CA PHE A 823 4.30 5.17 -26.07
C PHE A 823 4.03 4.15 -27.17
N GLU A 824 4.87 4.17 -28.21
CA GLU A 824 5.02 3.06 -29.15
C GLU A 824 6.25 2.26 -28.72
N LEU A 825 6.07 0.97 -28.44
CA LEU A 825 7.14 0.11 -27.95
C LEU A 825 7.62 -0.82 -29.06
N ASP A 826 8.90 -1.17 -29.00
CA ASP A 826 9.50 -2.22 -29.81
C ASP A 826 9.05 -3.61 -29.32
N ASP A 827 8.63 -4.48 -30.25
CA ASP A 827 8.05 -5.78 -29.92
C ASP A 827 9.06 -6.75 -29.28
N GLU A 828 10.35 -6.62 -29.60
CA GLU A 828 11.41 -7.51 -29.06
C GLU A 828 12.01 -6.98 -27.77
N THR A 829 12.40 -5.70 -27.74
CA THR A 829 13.14 -5.13 -26.60
C THR A 829 12.25 -4.42 -25.57
N SER A 830 10.97 -4.20 -25.89
CA SER A 830 10.04 -3.39 -25.08
C SER A 830 10.54 -1.97 -24.78
N ASN A 831 11.51 -1.48 -25.56
CA ASN A 831 11.98 -0.10 -25.47
C ASN A 831 11.07 0.83 -26.26
N PRO A 832 10.89 2.09 -25.82
CA PRO A 832 10.05 3.05 -26.53
C PRO A 832 10.71 3.52 -27.83
N LEU A 833 10.00 3.33 -28.94
CA LEU A 833 10.34 3.81 -30.28
C LEU A 833 9.92 5.27 -30.47
N ASP A 834 8.68 5.60 -30.07
CA ASP A 834 8.09 6.94 -30.16
C ASP A 834 7.24 7.31 -28.93
N VAL A 835 7.09 8.61 -28.70
CA VAL A 835 6.34 9.21 -27.60
C VAL A 835 5.44 10.32 -28.16
N SER A 836 4.13 10.16 -28.00
CA SER A 836 3.12 11.08 -28.56
C SER A 836 2.04 11.43 -27.53
N LEU A 837 1.36 12.56 -27.72
CA LEU A 837 0.20 12.91 -26.89
C LEU A 837 -1.03 12.12 -27.31
N TYR A 838 -1.84 11.69 -26.34
CA TYR A 838 -3.12 11.06 -26.59
C TYR A 838 -4.11 12.07 -27.21
N ILE A 839 -4.68 11.73 -28.37
CA ILE A 839 -5.66 12.57 -29.07
C ILE A 839 -7.06 12.05 -28.75
N SER A 840 -7.84 12.84 -27.99
CA SER A 840 -9.25 12.55 -27.72
C SER A 840 -10.13 12.86 -28.93
N ARG A 841 -10.94 11.88 -29.35
CA ARG A 841 -11.88 11.98 -30.49
C ARG A 841 -13.31 12.20 -29.99
N GLU A 842 -14.24 12.49 -30.91
CA GLU A 842 -15.64 12.65 -30.55
C GLU A 842 -16.27 11.32 -30.06
N THR A 843 -15.84 10.18 -30.59
CA THR A 843 -16.21 8.86 -30.06
C THR A 843 -15.75 8.61 -28.63
N ASN A 844 -14.61 9.15 -28.20
CA ASN A 844 -14.20 9.08 -26.78
C ASN A 844 -15.21 9.80 -25.89
N LYS A 845 -15.61 11.01 -26.29
CA LYS A 845 -16.61 11.82 -25.57
C LYS A 845 -17.98 11.18 -25.58
N MET A 846 -18.35 10.51 -26.68
CA MET A 846 -19.59 9.75 -26.77
C MET A 846 -19.66 8.64 -25.71
N VAL A 847 -18.63 7.80 -25.63
CA VAL A 847 -18.56 6.73 -24.62
C VAL A 847 -18.50 7.33 -23.21
N GLU A 848 -17.71 8.38 -22.99
CA GLU A 848 -17.59 9.07 -21.71
C GLU A 848 -18.96 9.51 -21.16
N GLU A 849 -19.78 10.21 -21.97
CA GLU A 849 -21.10 10.68 -21.53
C GLU A 849 -22.08 9.53 -21.24
N MET A 850 -22.03 8.43 -22.01
CA MET A 850 -22.84 7.24 -21.71
C MET A 850 -22.43 6.62 -20.37
N MET A 851 -21.12 6.52 -20.10
CA MET A 851 -20.62 6.00 -18.83
C MET A 851 -20.98 6.91 -17.66
N LEU A 852 -20.87 8.24 -17.83
CA LEU A 852 -21.28 9.22 -16.81
C LEU A 852 -22.77 9.11 -16.49
N LEU A 853 -23.62 8.99 -17.52
CA LEU A 853 -25.07 8.81 -17.36
C LEU A 853 -25.38 7.54 -16.54
N ALA A 854 -24.73 6.42 -16.86
CA ALA A 854 -24.89 5.17 -16.11
C ALA A 854 -24.43 5.30 -14.65
N ASN A 855 -23.25 5.87 -14.43
CA ASN A 855 -22.68 6.07 -13.10
C ASN A 855 -23.57 6.95 -12.21
N ILE A 856 -24.13 8.04 -12.75
CA ILE A 856 -25.03 8.94 -12.01
C ILE A 856 -26.35 8.23 -11.68
N ALA A 857 -26.98 7.57 -12.65
CA ALA A 857 -28.24 6.86 -12.43
C ALA A 857 -28.11 5.75 -11.36
N VAL A 858 -26.99 5.01 -11.38
CA VAL A 858 -26.71 3.99 -10.36
C VAL A 858 -26.44 4.63 -9.01
N ALA A 859 -25.68 5.72 -8.93
CA ALA A 859 -25.42 6.46 -7.69
C ALA A 859 -26.73 6.92 -7.02
N GLU A 860 -27.65 7.49 -7.80
CA GLU A 860 -28.98 7.89 -7.32
C GLU A 860 -29.77 6.69 -6.79
N ARG A 861 -29.83 5.60 -7.57
CA ARG A 861 -30.56 4.38 -7.21
C ARG A 861 -30.08 3.77 -5.89
N ILE A 862 -28.76 3.58 -5.75
CA ILE A 862 -28.19 2.96 -4.53
C ILE A 862 -28.26 3.90 -3.33
N SER A 863 -28.13 5.21 -3.53
CA SER A 863 -28.23 6.19 -2.43
C SER A 863 -29.68 6.34 -1.94
N GLU A 864 -30.68 6.16 -2.82
CA GLU A 864 -32.10 6.14 -2.44
C GLU A 864 -32.41 4.91 -1.56
N HIS A 865 -31.82 3.75 -1.88
CA HIS A 865 -32.09 2.49 -1.17
C HIS A 865 -31.25 2.32 0.10
N TYR A 866 -30.01 2.80 0.08
CA TYR A 866 -29.04 2.64 1.17
C TYR A 866 -28.43 3.99 1.58
N PRO A 867 -29.24 4.93 2.11
CA PRO A 867 -28.79 6.30 2.39
C PRO A 867 -27.66 6.38 3.42
N SER A 868 -27.50 5.38 4.29
CA SER A 868 -26.50 5.39 5.36
C SER A 868 -25.18 4.69 5.03
N PHE A 869 -25.07 3.96 3.91
CA PHE A 869 -23.87 3.18 3.62
C PHE A 869 -23.63 2.85 2.14
N ALA A 870 -24.26 3.55 1.20
CA ALA A 870 -23.96 3.38 -0.22
C ALA A 870 -22.51 3.83 -0.53
N LEU A 871 -21.85 3.12 -1.44
CA LEU A 871 -20.50 3.47 -1.91
C LEU A 871 -20.60 4.47 -3.07
N LEU A 872 -20.14 5.70 -2.82
CA LEU A 872 -20.10 6.79 -3.80
C LEU A 872 -18.67 7.25 -4.05
N ARG A 873 -18.48 8.10 -5.05
CA ARG A 873 -17.23 8.81 -5.33
C ARG A 873 -17.51 10.31 -5.39
N ARG A 874 -16.96 11.06 -4.44
CA ARG A 874 -17.11 12.52 -4.34
C ARG A 874 -15.83 13.24 -4.78
N HIS A 875 -15.98 14.48 -5.21
CA HIS A 875 -14.85 15.35 -5.54
C HIS A 875 -15.05 16.66 -4.76
N PRO A 876 -14.35 16.86 -3.63
CA PRO A 876 -14.52 18.04 -2.81
C PRO A 876 -14.13 19.31 -3.57
N GLU A 877 -14.72 20.43 -3.17
CA GLU A 877 -14.29 21.73 -3.65
C GLU A 877 -12.83 22.01 -3.22
N PRO A 878 -11.98 22.54 -4.12
CA PRO A 878 -10.63 22.92 -3.74
C PRO A 878 -10.63 24.08 -2.75
N ARG A 879 -9.71 24.04 -1.78
CA ARG A 879 -9.51 25.14 -0.83
C ARG A 879 -8.96 26.36 -1.57
N GLU A 880 -9.29 27.57 -1.11
CA GLU A 880 -8.84 28.82 -1.75
C GLU A 880 -7.31 28.88 -1.98
N LYS A 881 -6.53 28.39 -1.02
CA LYS A 881 -5.05 28.35 -1.11
C LYS A 881 -4.54 27.54 -2.30
N MET A 882 -5.29 26.53 -2.74
CA MET A 882 -4.91 25.69 -3.88
C MET A 882 -4.86 26.49 -5.18
N PHE A 883 -5.65 27.57 -5.27
CA PHE A 883 -5.73 28.44 -6.44
C PHE A 883 -4.63 29.51 -6.48
N LEU A 884 -3.86 29.71 -5.41
CA LEU A 884 -2.82 30.76 -5.37
C LEU A 884 -1.85 30.72 -6.57
N PRO A 885 -1.30 29.57 -7.00
CA PRO A 885 -0.40 29.53 -8.15
C PRO A 885 -1.07 29.95 -9.46
N LEU A 886 -2.35 29.60 -9.62
CA LEU A 886 -3.14 30.00 -10.78
C LEU A 886 -3.39 31.51 -10.74
N LEU A 887 -3.79 32.05 -9.59
CA LEU A 887 -4.08 33.48 -9.43
C LEU A 887 -2.83 34.35 -9.66
N GLU A 888 -1.66 33.92 -9.18
CA GLU A 888 -0.37 34.57 -9.48
C GLU A 888 -0.07 34.57 -10.98
N THR A 889 -0.27 33.43 -11.64
CA THR A 889 -0.06 33.31 -13.10
C THR A 889 -1.02 34.21 -13.87
N VAL A 890 -2.29 34.24 -13.47
CA VAL A 890 -3.34 35.07 -14.05
C VAL A 890 -3.04 36.56 -13.87
N GLN A 891 -2.55 36.96 -12.70
CA GLN A 891 -2.13 38.35 -12.43
C GLN A 891 -0.93 38.77 -13.27
N LEU A 892 0.08 37.89 -13.42
CA LEU A 892 1.23 38.16 -14.29
C LEU A 892 0.83 38.35 -15.77
N LEU A 893 -0.23 37.67 -16.19
CA LEU A 893 -0.77 37.77 -17.55
C LEU A 893 -1.77 38.94 -17.71
N GLY A 894 -2.06 39.70 -16.65
CA GLY A 894 -3.06 40.78 -16.67
C GLY A 894 -4.50 40.30 -16.85
N LEU A 895 -4.81 39.10 -16.35
CA LEU A 895 -6.10 38.41 -16.49
C LEU A 895 -6.89 38.35 -15.17
N GLU A 896 -6.49 39.09 -14.14
CA GLU A 896 -7.08 39.01 -12.79
C GLU A 896 -8.58 39.30 -12.75
N ASN A 897 -9.08 40.15 -13.66
CA ASN A 897 -10.51 40.45 -13.78
C ASN A 897 -11.27 39.46 -14.67
N LYS A 898 -10.59 38.48 -15.28
CA LYS A 898 -11.19 37.52 -16.22
C LYS A 898 -11.38 36.13 -15.62
N ILE A 899 -10.48 35.66 -14.75
CA ILE A 899 -10.58 34.34 -14.12
C ILE A 899 -11.31 34.43 -12.78
N ASN A 900 -12.33 33.58 -12.58
CA ASN A 900 -13.13 33.56 -11.35
C ASN A 900 -13.20 32.16 -10.73
N CYS A 901 -12.56 32.00 -9.57
CA CYS A 901 -12.46 30.72 -8.85
C CYS A 901 -13.57 30.50 -7.81
N ALA A 902 -14.62 31.33 -7.75
CA ALA A 902 -15.65 31.27 -6.70
C ALA A 902 -16.55 30.01 -6.75
N SER A 903 -16.68 29.39 -7.92
CA SER A 903 -17.43 28.15 -8.12
C SER A 903 -16.89 27.39 -9.33
N ASN A 904 -17.19 26.10 -9.45
CA ASN A 904 -16.84 25.32 -10.64
C ASN A 904 -17.44 25.93 -11.93
N LYS A 905 -18.67 26.44 -11.87
CA LYS A 905 -19.32 27.08 -13.03
C LYS A 905 -18.62 28.36 -13.47
N THR A 906 -18.39 29.29 -12.55
CA THR A 906 -17.69 30.56 -12.88
C THR A 906 -16.25 30.31 -13.34
N LEU A 907 -15.60 29.28 -12.79
CA LEU A 907 -14.26 28.88 -13.23
C LEU A 907 -14.30 28.29 -14.64
N ALA A 908 -15.27 27.42 -14.95
CA ALA A 908 -15.45 26.89 -16.29
C ALA A 908 -15.69 28.00 -17.33
N GLU A 909 -16.67 28.87 -17.07
CA GLU A 909 -17.03 29.98 -17.97
C GLU A 909 -15.86 30.95 -18.19
N SER A 910 -15.12 31.29 -17.13
CA SER A 910 -13.97 32.17 -17.23
C SER A 910 -12.78 31.53 -17.98
N LEU A 911 -12.52 30.24 -17.76
CA LEU A 911 -11.52 29.49 -18.53
C LEU A 911 -11.92 29.38 -20.00
N ASP A 912 -13.18 29.10 -20.31
CA ASP A 912 -13.68 29.00 -21.68
C ASP A 912 -13.58 30.34 -22.43
N ALA A 913 -13.81 31.46 -21.75
CA ALA A 913 -13.68 32.80 -22.32
C ALA A 913 -12.21 33.25 -22.53
N CYS A 914 -11.24 32.62 -21.85
CA CYS A 914 -9.83 33.00 -21.92
C CYS A 914 -9.10 32.33 -23.09
N VAL A 915 -9.41 32.79 -24.31
CA VAL A 915 -8.77 32.34 -25.55
C VAL A 915 -7.97 33.48 -26.18
N ARG A 916 -6.86 33.12 -26.83
CA ARG A 916 -6.01 34.02 -27.62
C ARG A 916 -5.92 33.49 -29.04
N GLU A 917 -6.29 34.31 -30.02
CA GLU A 917 -6.24 33.91 -31.44
C GLU A 917 -4.79 33.73 -31.92
N ASP A 918 -3.86 34.49 -31.36
CA ASP A 918 -2.44 34.42 -31.70
C ASP A 918 -1.72 33.21 -31.08
N ASP A 919 -2.27 32.62 -30.02
CA ASP A 919 -1.75 31.41 -29.37
C ASP A 919 -2.87 30.46 -28.92
N PRO A 920 -3.32 29.55 -29.81
CA PRO A 920 -4.39 28.59 -29.49
C PRO A 920 -4.07 27.67 -28.31
N TYR A 921 -2.78 27.45 -28.01
CA TYR A 921 -2.35 26.59 -26.91
C TYR A 921 -2.44 27.30 -25.53
N PHE A 922 -2.59 28.62 -25.51
CA PHE A 922 -2.67 29.43 -24.30
C PHE A 922 -3.77 28.95 -23.34
N ASN A 923 -4.96 28.64 -23.87
CA ASN A 923 -6.07 28.14 -23.08
C ASN A 923 -5.76 26.78 -22.44
N THR A 924 -5.06 25.90 -23.17
CA THR A 924 -4.61 24.61 -22.67
C THR A 924 -3.62 24.78 -21.50
N LEU A 925 -2.69 25.74 -21.59
CA LEU A 925 -1.75 26.04 -20.49
C LEU A 925 -2.47 26.51 -19.22
N LEU A 926 -3.48 27.39 -19.35
CA LEU A 926 -4.31 27.81 -18.23
C LEU A 926 -5.09 26.65 -17.61
N ARG A 927 -5.67 25.77 -18.44
CA ARG A 927 -6.36 24.56 -17.95
C ARG A 927 -5.41 23.59 -17.27
N LEU A 928 -4.18 23.44 -17.75
CA LEU A 928 -3.14 22.63 -17.09
C LEU A 928 -2.82 23.18 -15.70
N GLN A 929 -2.68 24.51 -15.55
CA GLN A 929 -2.52 25.15 -14.23
C GLN A 929 -3.74 24.93 -13.33
N ALA A 930 -4.95 25.16 -13.84
CA ALA A 930 -6.19 24.96 -13.09
C ALA A 930 -6.37 23.51 -12.61
N THR A 931 -5.94 22.53 -13.40
CA THR A 931 -6.00 21.10 -13.04
C THR A 931 -5.20 20.80 -11.78
N ARG A 932 -4.06 21.47 -11.58
CA ARG A 932 -3.20 21.29 -10.38
C ARG A 932 -3.80 21.89 -9.12
N CYS A 933 -4.69 22.87 -9.27
CA CYS A 933 -5.41 23.47 -8.16
C CYS A 933 -6.55 22.59 -7.66
N MET A 934 -6.93 21.53 -8.39
CA MET A 934 -8.06 20.69 -8.03
C MET A 934 -7.75 19.78 -6.83
N SER A 935 -8.81 19.41 -6.10
CA SER A 935 -8.69 18.42 -5.03
C SER A 935 -8.77 16.99 -5.62
N THR A 936 -8.32 15.99 -4.86
CA THR A 936 -8.40 14.59 -5.31
C THR A 936 -9.81 14.02 -5.08
N ALA A 937 -10.38 13.39 -6.11
CA ALA A 937 -11.65 12.69 -6.01
C ALA A 937 -11.51 11.37 -5.23
N LYS A 938 -12.41 11.12 -4.27
CA LYS A 938 -12.31 10.01 -3.31
C LYS A 938 -13.60 9.21 -3.24
N TYR A 939 -13.47 7.89 -3.13
CA TYR A 939 -14.55 7.01 -2.70
C TYR A 939 -14.95 7.33 -1.26
N CYS A 940 -16.23 7.24 -0.97
CA CYS A 940 -16.80 7.52 0.34
C CYS A 940 -18.08 6.70 0.59
N SER A 941 -18.42 6.54 1.87
CA SER A 941 -19.71 6.03 2.29
C SER A 941 -20.69 7.18 2.49
N THR A 942 -21.94 7.04 2.05
CA THR A 942 -22.98 8.06 2.28
C THR A 942 -23.23 8.35 3.75
N GLY A 943 -22.99 7.40 4.66
CA GLY A 943 -23.12 7.63 6.11
C GLY A 943 -21.94 8.34 6.75
N SER A 944 -20.88 8.65 6.00
CA SER A 944 -19.69 9.34 6.51
C SER A 944 -19.72 10.85 6.26
N PHE A 945 -20.60 11.34 5.38
CA PHE A 945 -20.66 12.73 4.97
C PHE A 945 -22.12 13.21 4.86
N PRO A 946 -22.41 14.48 5.14
CA PRO A 946 -23.72 15.05 4.85
C PRO A 946 -23.95 15.15 3.33
N ARG A 947 -25.22 15.23 2.91
CA ARG A 947 -25.60 15.14 1.49
C ARG A 947 -25.00 16.23 0.60
N ASN A 948 -24.79 17.43 1.12
CA ASN A 948 -24.15 18.54 0.41
C ASN A 948 -22.66 18.30 0.12
N GLU A 949 -21.97 17.49 0.92
CA GLU A 949 -20.55 17.17 0.73
C GLU A 949 -20.29 15.98 -0.21
N LEU A 950 -21.36 15.28 -0.62
CA LEU A 950 -21.30 14.20 -1.61
C LEU A 950 -21.18 14.70 -3.06
N TYR A 951 -21.26 16.02 -3.25
CA TYR A 951 -21.13 16.68 -4.55
C TYR A 951 -19.81 16.32 -5.25
N HIS A 952 -19.86 16.24 -6.58
CA HIS A 952 -18.70 16.02 -7.42
C HIS A 952 -18.33 17.29 -8.19
N TYR A 953 -17.43 18.10 -7.62
CA TYR A 953 -17.05 19.42 -8.11
C TYR A 953 -16.73 19.46 -9.62
N GLY A 954 -15.81 18.62 -10.08
CA GLY A 954 -15.39 18.62 -11.49
C GLY A 954 -16.44 18.15 -12.51
N LEU A 955 -17.42 17.34 -12.08
CA LEU A 955 -18.47 16.82 -12.98
C LEU A 955 -19.78 17.60 -12.86
N ALA A 956 -19.85 18.55 -11.94
CA ALA A 956 -21.04 19.28 -11.57
C ALA A 956 -22.26 18.41 -11.19
N SER A 957 -22.02 17.22 -10.61
CA SER A 957 -23.08 16.27 -10.24
C SER A 957 -23.32 16.18 -8.73
N PRO A 958 -24.58 16.17 -8.25
CA PRO A 958 -24.92 15.96 -6.83
C PRO A 958 -24.46 14.62 -6.27
N LEU A 959 -24.56 13.56 -7.06
CA LEU A 959 -24.19 12.20 -6.68
C LEU A 959 -23.44 11.55 -7.84
N TYR A 960 -22.39 10.81 -7.51
CA TYR A 960 -21.59 10.09 -8.48
C TYR A 960 -21.00 8.83 -7.85
N THR A 961 -20.83 7.77 -8.65
CA THR A 961 -20.13 6.55 -8.24
C THR A 961 -19.45 5.93 -9.46
N HIS A 962 -18.71 4.84 -9.28
CA HIS A 962 -18.21 4.05 -10.39
C HIS A 962 -18.96 2.72 -10.46
N PHE A 963 -19.50 2.42 -11.63
CA PHE A 963 -20.26 1.21 -11.95
C PHE A 963 -19.75 0.53 -13.24
N THR A 964 -19.16 1.30 -14.15
CA THR A 964 -18.96 0.91 -15.55
C THR A 964 -17.70 0.09 -15.84
N SER A 965 -16.92 -0.32 -14.83
CA SER A 965 -15.70 -1.10 -15.06
C SER A 965 -15.38 -2.11 -13.94
N PRO A 966 -16.29 -3.07 -13.67
CA PRO A 966 -16.11 -4.06 -12.61
C PRO A 966 -15.01 -5.09 -12.88
N ILE A 967 -14.51 -5.23 -14.11
CA ILE A 967 -13.35 -6.10 -14.41
C ILE A 967 -12.09 -5.55 -13.77
N ARG A 968 -11.96 -4.22 -13.69
CA ARG A 968 -10.74 -3.51 -13.29
C ARG A 968 -10.85 -2.67 -12.03
N ARG A 969 -12.04 -2.50 -11.44
CA ARG A 969 -12.24 -1.74 -10.19
C ARG A 969 -13.10 -2.51 -9.19
N TYR A 970 -12.59 -2.71 -7.98
CA TYR A 970 -13.32 -3.40 -6.93
C TYR A 970 -14.48 -2.55 -6.39
N ALA A 971 -14.37 -1.22 -6.44
CA ALA A 971 -15.46 -0.32 -6.07
C ALA A 971 -16.72 -0.60 -6.90
N ASP A 972 -16.56 -0.83 -8.20
CA ASP A 972 -17.64 -1.14 -9.13
C ASP A 972 -18.26 -2.50 -8.80
N VAL A 973 -17.47 -3.50 -8.39
CA VAL A 973 -17.99 -4.79 -7.89
C VAL A 973 -18.94 -4.57 -6.69
N ILE A 974 -18.55 -3.73 -5.74
CA ILE A 974 -19.40 -3.41 -4.58
C ILE A 974 -20.66 -2.66 -5.00
N VAL A 975 -20.54 -1.70 -5.93
CA VAL A 975 -21.69 -0.97 -6.48
C VAL A 975 -22.64 -1.91 -7.23
N HIS A 976 -22.13 -2.87 -8.03
CA HIS A 976 -22.94 -3.90 -8.70
C HIS A 976 -23.67 -4.79 -7.69
N ARG A 977 -23.03 -5.17 -6.58
CA ARG A 977 -23.66 -5.92 -5.48
C ARG A 977 -24.77 -5.12 -4.81
N LEU A 978 -24.51 -3.85 -4.47
CA LEU A 978 -25.51 -2.95 -3.89
C LEU A 978 -26.68 -2.72 -4.84
N LEU A 979 -26.42 -2.52 -6.14
CA LEU A 979 -27.47 -2.36 -7.14
C LEU A 979 -28.30 -3.64 -7.27
N SER A 980 -27.66 -4.81 -7.33
CA SER A 980 -28.33 -6.12 -7.35
C SER A 980 -29.22 -6.32 -6.12
N ALA A 981 -28.74 -5.94 -4.93
CA ALA A 981 -29.52 -5.99 -3.70
C ALA A 981 -30.71 -5.00 -3.72
N SER A 982 -30.52 -3.80 -4.28
CA SER A 982 -31.59 -2.81 -4.44
C SER A 982 -32.72 -3.27 -5.37
N LEU A 983 -32.43 -4.19 -6.29
CA LEU A 983 -33.39 -4.81 -7.21
C LEU A 983 -33.98 -6.13 -6.65
N GLY A 984 -33.56 -6.53 -5.44
CA GLY A 984 -33.94 -7.79 -4.81
C GLY A 984 -33.46 -9.02 -5.59
N LEU A 985 -32.33 -8.92 -6.31
CA LEU A 985 -31.69 -10.07 -6.96
C LEU A 985 -30.90 -10.92 -5.96
N ILE A 986 -30.29 -10.26 -4.97
CA ILE A 986 -29.54 -10.87 -3.88
C ILE A 986 -29.95 -10.24 -2.55
N SER A 987 -29.70 -10.94 -1.44
CA SER A 987 -29.91 -10.36 -0.11
C SER A 987 -28.82 -9.34 0.24
N ILE A 988 -29.17 -8.28 0.97
CA ILE A 988 -28.18 -7.33 1.50
C ILE A 988 -27.18 -8.02 2.46
N ASP A 989 -27.63 -9.08 3.16
CA ASP A 989 -26.78 -9.91 4.02
C ASP A 989 -25.62 -10.55 3.24
N GLU A 990 -25.82 -10.88 1.96
CA GLU A 990 -24.79 -11.46 1.09
C GLU A 990 -23.76 -10.42 0.67
N VAL A 991 -24.18 -9.17 0.48
CA VAL A 991 -23.27 -8.05 0.18
C VAL A 991 -22.38 -7.72 1.38
N LEU A 992 -22.94 -7.82 2.58
CA LEU A 992 -22.29 -7.46 3.85
C LEU A 992 -21.44 -8.60 4.45
N ILE A 993 -20.91 -9.49 3.60
CA ILE A 993 -19.97 -10.53 4.02
C ILE A 993 -18.55 -9.94 4.01
N SER A 994 -17.93 -9.87 5.18
CA SER A 994 -16.51 -9.49 5.30
C SER A 994 -15.58 -10.62 4.85
N SER A 995 -14.31 -10.28 4.56
CA SER A 995 -13.19 -11.19 4.21
C SER A 995 -12.89 -12.30 5.24
N VAL A 996 -13.64 -12.36 6.34
CA VAL A 996 -13.53 -13.38 7.39
C VAL A 996 -14.78 -14.29 7.42
N GLY A 997 -15.68 -14.20 6.43
CA GLY A 997 -16.93 -14.96 6.38
C GLY A 997 -17.88 -14.64 7.54
N LYS A 998 -17.64 -13.52 8.24
CA LYS A 998 -18.49 -13.06 9.34
C LYS A 998 -19.45 -12.01 8.81
N LYS A 999 -20.74 -12.23 9.09
CA LYS A 999 -21.81 -11.26 8.89
C LYS A 999 -21.44 -9.95 9.60
N VAL A 1000 -21.43 -8.85 8.86
CA VAL A 1000 -21.33 -7.52 9.45
C VAL A 1000 -22.66 -7.23 10.13
N ALA A 1001 -22.63 -6.86 11.41
CA ALA A 1001 -23.84 -6.41 12.11
C ALA A 1001 -24.39 -5.15 11.41
N ILE A 1002 -25.72 -5.01 11.34
CA ILE A 1002 -26.39 -3.89 10.65
C ILE A 1002 -25.86 -2.53 11.13
N ASP A 1003 -25.56 -2.40 12.44
CA ASP A 1003 -25.02 -1.18 13.06
C ASP A 1003 -23.61 -0.79 12.54
N ASN A 1004 -22.89 -1.72 11.89
CA ASN A 1004 -21.52 -1.52 11.40
C ASN A 1004 -21.45 -1.39 9.86
N THR A 1005 -22.58 -1.28 9.17
CA THR A 1005 -22.65 -1.17 7.70
C THR A 1005 -21.90 0.05 7.15
N ASN A 1006 -22.07 1.21 7.77
CA ASN A 1006 -21.33 2.42 7.38
C ASN A 1006 -19.81 2.24 7.56
N LEU A 1007 -19.38 1.62 8.66
CA LEU A 1007 -17.97 1.35 8.91
C LEU A 1007 -17.39 0.40 7.87
N PHE A 1008 -18.14 -0.64 7.49
CA PHE A 1008 -17.75 -1.56 6.43
C PHE A 1008 -17.54 -0.86 5.08
N THR A 1009 -18.51 -0.06 4.63
CA THR A 1009 -18.37 0.69 3.38
C THR A 1009 -17.22 1.70 3.46
N LYS A 1010 -17.01 2.33 4.62
CA LYS A 1010 -15.89 3.26 4.85
C LYS A 1010 -14.54 2.56 4.70
N GLU A 1011 -14.34 1.40 5.31
CA GLU A 1011 -13.09 0.63 5.20
C GLU A 1011 -12.81 0.20 3.74
N ILE A 1012 -13.86 -0.19 3.00
CA ILE A 1012 -13.75 -0.48 1.56
C ILE A 1012 -13.35 0.77 0.78
N ALA A 1013 -14.01 1.90 1.03
CA ALA A 1013 -13.72 3.16 0.35
C ALA A 1013 -12.27 3.60 0.59
N GLU A 1014 -11.78 3.52 1.83
CA GLU A 1014 -10.38 3.82 2.18
C GLU A 1014 -9.40 2.88 1.45
N THR A 1015 -9.71 1.58 1.39
CA THR A 1015 -8.89 0.60 0.66
C THR A 1015 -8.85 0.91 -0.83
N CYS A 1016 -10.01 1.16 -1.45
CA CYS A 1016 -10.10 1.52 -2.87
C CYS A 1016 -9.38 2.83 -3.18
N ASN A 1017 -9.47 3.84 -2.31
CA ASN A 1017 -8.73 5.09 -2.45
C ASN A 1017 -7.22 4.88 -2.41
N ALA A 1018 -6.72 4.11 -1.44
CA ALA A 1018 -5.29 3.82 -1.31
C ALA A 1018 -4.77 3.04 -2.52
N ARG A 1019 -5.51 2.04 -3.00
CA ARG A 1019 -5.13 1.22 -4.17
C ARG A 1019 -5.23 1.99 -5.48
N HIS A 1020 -6.20 2.89 -5.61
CA HIS A 1020 -6.30 3.77 -6.77
C HIS A 1020 -5.08 4.71 -6.87
N LEU A 1021 -4.73 5.35 -5.76
CA LEU A 1021 -3.56 6.22 -5.66
C LEU A 1021 -2.25 5.46 -5.99
N ALA A 1022 -2.07 4.27 -5.39
CA ALA A 1022 -0.95 3.38 -5.70
C ALA A 1022 -0.84 3.05 -7.19
N GLY A 1023 -1.97 2.71 -7.83
CA GLY A 1023 -2.01 2.42 -9.26
C GLY A 1023 -1.65 3.62 -10.14
N GLN A 1024 -2.12 4.82 -9.79
CA GLN A 1024 -1.78 6.06 -10.50
C GLN A 1024 -0.30 6.41 -10.35
N GLN A 1025 0.26 6.31 -9.14
CA GLN A 1025 1.68 6.54 -8.88
C GLN A 1025 2.56 5.57 -9.66
N ALA A 1026 2.21 4.28 -9.69
CA ALA A 1026 2.93 3.28 -10.48
C ALA A 1026 2.85 3.56 -12.00
N GLY A 1027 1.68 3.96 -12.50
CA GLY A 1027 1.50 4.33 -13.91
C GLY A 1027 2.34 5.55 -14.31
N ARG A 1028 2.35 6.61 -13.48
CA ARG A 1028 3.20 7.80 -13.69
C ARG A 1028 4.68 7.48 -13.65
N ALA A 1029 5.14 6.75 -12.63
CA ALA A 1029 6.53 6.32 -12.51
C ALA A 1029 6.96 5.42 -13.69
N SER A 1030 6.06 4.58 -14.20
CA SER A 1030 6.30 3.80 -15.41
C SER A 1030 6.44 4.69 -16.64
N ALA A 1031 5.59 5.70 -16.81
CA ALA A 1031 5.71 6.65 -17.92
C ALA A 1031 7.04 7.42 -17.85
N GLU A 1032 7.42 7.90 -16.66
CA GLU A 1032 8.70 8.57 -16.42
C GLU A 1032 9.90 7.67 -16.79
N LEU A 1033 9.91 6.42 -16.34
CA LEU A 1033 10.96 5.45 -16.67
C LEU A 1033 11.10 5.24 -18.18
N HIS A 1034 9.98 5.13 -18.90
CA HIS A 1034 10.02 4.93 -20.35
C HIS A 1034 10.41 6.21 -21.08
N THR A 1035 10.01 7.39 -20.60
CA THR A 1035 10.51 8.66 -21.13
C THR A 1035 12.02 8.77 -20.98
N LEU A 1036 12.58 8.41 -19.82
CA LEU A 1036 14.04 8.37 -19.61
C LEU A 1036 14.73 7.39 -20.57
N LYS A 1037 14.13 6.22 -20.82
CA LYS A 1037 14.66 5.26 -21.80
C LYS A 1037 14.56 5.76 -23.24
N PHE A 1038 13.51 6.48 -23.60
CA PHE A 1038 13.34 7.06 -24.93
C PHE A 1038 14.44 8.09 -25.23
N PHE A 1039 14.75 8.96 -24.27
CA PHE A 1039 15.82 9.96 -24.41
C PHE A 1039 17.22 9.41 -24.12
N LYS A 1040 17.34 8.15 -23.72
CA LYS A 1040 18.64 7.52 -23.51
C LYS A 1040 19.40 7.53 -24.85
N ASP A 1041 20.60 8.11 -24.83
CA ASP A 1041 21.46 8.29 -26.00
C ASP A 1041 20.87 9.19 -27.11
N ARG A 1042 19.76 9.91 -26.85
CA ARG A 1042 19.13 10.85 -27.79
C ARG A 1042 19.14 12.27 -27.22
N THR A 1043 19.83 13.17 -27.91
CA THR A 1043 19.71 14.61 -27.65
C THR A 1043 18.69 15.23 -28.59
N THR A 1044 17.64 15.85 -28.04
CA THR A 1044 16.55 16.43 -28.84
C THR A 1044 16.33 17.89 -28.52
N VAL A 1045 16.12 18.72 -29.54
CA VAL A 1045 15.67 20.11 -29.37
C VAL A 1045 14.16 20.18 -29.62
N ALA A 1046 13.43 20.82 -28.71
CA ALA A 1046 11.97 20.95 -28.79
C ALA A 1046 11.50 22.35 -28.36
N GLU A 1047 10.32 22.75 -28.85
CA GLU A 1047 9.63 23.95 -28.36
C GLU A 1047 9.07 23.67 -26.96
N ALA A 1048 9.29 24.61 -26.04
CA ALA A 1048 8.76 24.61 -24.69
C ALA A 1048 8.04 25.94 -24.39
N ARG A 1049 7.29 25.96 -23.31
CA ARG A 1049 6.57 27.13 -22.79
C ARG A 1049 7.03 27.44 -21.37
N VAL A 1050 7.24 28.71 -21.04
CA VAL A 1050 7.45 29.13 -19.65
C VAL A 1050 6.17 28.84 -18.88
N PHE A 1051 6.19 27.85 -17.99
CA PHE A 1051 4.98 27.34 -17.35
C PHE A 1051 4.79 27.86 -15.93
N GLN A 1052 5.88 28.00 -15.16
CA GLN A 1052 5.87 28.52 -13.80
C GLN A 1052 7.19 29.24 -13.50
N ILE A 1053 7.17 30.23 -12.62
CA ILE A 1053 8.36 30.95 -12.15
C ILE A 1053 8.65 30.49 -10.72
N ARG A 1054 9.92 30.20 -10.40
CA ARG A 1054 10.36 29.97 -9.02
C ARG A 1054 11.29 31.11 -8.61
N GLY A 1055 11.00 31.77 -7.49
CA GLY A 1055 11.90 32.77 -6.93
C GLY A 1055 13.06 32.11 -6.20
N ASN A 1056 14.28 32.60 -6.37
CA ASN A 1056 15.38 32.28 -5.47
C ASN A 1056 15.12 32.94 -4.10
N ASN A 1057 15.15 32.15 -3.03
CA ASN A 1057 14.84 32.57 -1.65
C ASN A 1057 15.85 33.56 -1.02
N ASN A 1058 16.68 34.26 -1.80
CA ASN A 1058 17.83 35.02 -1.29
C ASN A 1058 17.81 36.54 -1.52
N ASN A 1059 16.68 37.17 -1.84
CA ASN A 1059 16.59 38.64 -1.78
C ASN A 1059 16.22 39.16 -0.38
N LYS A 1060 17.11 38.92 0.60
CA LYS A 1060 17.25 39.83 1.74
C LYS A 1060 18.25 40.91 1.33
N THR A 1061 17.75 42.11 1.08
CA THR A 1061 18.52 43.35 1.23
C THR A 1061 18.98 43.45 2.69
N THR A 1062 20.17 42.94 3.01
CA THR A 1062 20.88 43.26 4.25
C THR A 1062 21.87 44.38 3.97
N THR A 1063 21.53 45.58 4.43
CA THR A 1063 22.55 46.48 4.95
C THR A 1063 23.28 45.77 6.10
N SER A 1064 24.60 45.86 6.03
CA SER A 1064 25.60 45.66 7.09
C SER A 1064 25.82 44.26 7.69
N THR A 1065 27.01 43.76 7.33
CA THR A 1065 28.09 43.25 8.19
C THR A 1065 28.17 41.78 8.61
N SER A 1066 29.40 41.28 8.40
CA SER A 1066 30.14 40.16 9.00
C SER A 1066 29.87 38.72 8.57
N THR A 1067 30.84 38.18 7.81
CA THR A 1067 31.65 36.95 8.08
C THR A 1067 30.88 35.72 8.59
N THR A 1068 30.94 34.53 7.98
CA THR A 1068 32.16 33.73 7.70
C THR A 1068 31.82 32.59 6.74
N THR A 1069 32.62 32.41 5.69
CA THR A 1069 32.49 31.32 4.71
C THR A 1069 33.37 30.15 5.14
N THR A 1070 32.80 28.96 5.27
CA THR A 1070 33.56 27.70 5.31
C THR A 1070 33.33 26.99 3.99
N THR A 1071 34.33 27.03 3.12
CA THR A 1071 34.38 26.33 1.84
C THR A 1071 34.92 24.91 2.07
N THR A 1072 34.16 23.89 1.67
CA THR A 1072 34.68 22.53 1.42
C THR A 1072 34.71 22.30 -0.08
N THR A 1073 35.90 22.38 -0.65
CA THR A 1073 36.24 22.08 -2.04
C THR A 1073 36.38 20.57 -2.20
N THR A 1074 35.63 19.94 -3.11
CA THR A 1074 35.96 18.62 -3.63
C THR A 1074 37.02 18.76 -4.72
N ASN A 1075 38.22 18.25 -4.42
CA ASN A 1075 39.38 18.21 -5.33
C ASN A 1075 39.10 17.31 -6.55
N ASN A 1076 39.17 17.89 -7.74
CA ASN A 1076 39.52 17.15 -8.95
C ASN A 1076 40.97 17.53 -9.32
N ASN A 1077 41.89 16.60 -9.06
CA ASN A 1077 43.25 16.67 -9.55
C ASN A 1077 43.27 16.37 -11.05
N ASN A 1078 43.55 17.38 -11.87
CA ASN A 1078 44.33 17.20 -13.08
C ASN A 1078 45.20 18.42 -13.33
N ASN A 1079 46.50 18.17 -13.45
CA ASN A 1079 47.55 19.16 -13.61
C ASN A 1079 47.36 20.00 -14.87
N ASN A 1080 47.27 21.32 -14.69
CA ASN A 1080 48.05 22.27 -15.48
C ASN A 1080 48.22 23.57 -14.69
N ALA A 1081 49.47 23.85 -14.33
CA ALA A 1081 49.87 25.05 -13.60
C ALA A 1081 49.83 26.28 -14.51
N ASN A 1082 49.56 27.43 -13.86
CA ASN A 1082 49.74 28.81 -14.33
C ASN A 1082 48.63 29.43 -15.19
N ASN A 1083 47.56 29.91 -14.53
CA ASN A 1083 47.19 31.33 -14.53
C ASN A 1083 46.02 31.58 -13.58
N ILE A 1084 46.29 32.27 -12.46
CA ILE A 1084 45.27 32.77 -11.55
C ILE A 1084 44.52 33.92 -12.26
N LYS A 1085 43.39 33.61 -12.87
CA LYS A 1085 42.30 34.58 -13.03
C LYS A 1085 41.38 34.42 -11.81
N LYS A 1086 41.18 35.52 -11.07
CA LYS A 1086 40.15 35.64 -10.03
C LYS A 1086 38.83 35.13 -10.60
N GLY A 1087 38.30 34.05 -10.04
CA GLY A 1087 36.94 33.61 -10.32
C GLY A 1087 35.95 34.66 -9.83
N GLU A 1088 35.12 35.15 -10.73
CA GLU A 1088 33.86 35.82 -10.42
C GLU A 1088 33.03 34.89 -9.52
N LYS A 1089 32.37 35.45 -8.51
CA LYS A 1089 31.31 34.74 -7.80
C LYS A 1089 30.18 34.52 -8.79
N ASP A 1090 29.68 33.30 -8.91
CA ASP A 1090 28.46 33.01 -9.68
C ASP A 1090 27.29 33.82 -9.08
N GLU A 1091 26.86 34.85 -9.80
CA GLU A 1091 25.77 35.77 -9.43
C GLU A 1091 24.41 35.20 -9.85
N ASP A 1092 23.40 35.37 -8.98
CA ASP A 1092 22.10 34.68 -8.98
C ASP A 1092 21.35 34.60 -10.34
N GLU A 1093 21.12 33.37 -10.83
CA GLU A 1093 20.24 33.05 -11.96
C GLU A 1093 18.79 32.80 -11.47
N ASP A 1094 17.78 33.35 -12.15
CA ASP A 1094 16.37 33.00 -11.90
C ASP A 1094 16.09 31.57 -12.40
N GLU A 1095 15.20 30.83 -11.71
CA GLU A 1095 14.77 29.49 -12.13
C GLU A 1095 13.32 29.50 -12.62
N ILE A 1096 13.06 28.84 -13.76
CA ILE A 1096 11.70 28.64 -14.29
C ILE A 1096 11.38 27.15 -14.43
N VAL A 1097 10.10 26.83 -14.56
CA VAL A 1097 9.62 25.54 -15.03
C VAL A 1097 9.18 25.70 -16.49
N ALA A 1098 9.82 24.96 -17.39
CA ALA A 1098 9.45 24.88 -18.79
C ALA A 1098 8.57 23.64 -19.03
N PHE A 1099 7.48 23.81 -19.78
CA PHE A 1099 6.62 22.72 -20.23
C PHE A 1099 6.86 22.46 -21.72
N VAL A 1100 7.15 21.22 -22.11
CA VAL A 1100 7.41 20.78 -23.48
C VAL A 1100 6.16 20.04 -24.00
N PRO A 1101 5.27 20.71 -24.77
CA PRO A 1101 3.98 20.14 -25.13
C PRO A 1101 4.09 18.80 -25.88
N LYS A 1102 5.03 18.70 -26.84
CA LYS A 1102 5.18 17.52 -27.70
C LYS A 1102 5.33 16.21 -26.91
N TYR A 1103 6.03 16.25 -25.79
CA TYR A 1103 6.36 15.07 -24.98
C TYR A 1103 5.64 15.07 -23.63
N GLY A 1104 4.85 16.09 -23.31
CA GLY A 1104 4.26 16.28 -21.99
C GLY A 1104 5.32 16.30 -20.88
N ILE A 1105 6.46 16.97 -21.11
CA ILE A 1105 7.55 17.03 -20.14
C ILE A 1105 7.51 18.37 -19.42
N GLU A 1106 7.71 18.35 -18.11
CA GLU A 1106 7.97 19.54 -17.33
C GLU A 1106 9.39 19.46 -16.79
N ALA A 1107 10.13 20.56 -16.84
CA ALA A 1107 11.49 20.56 -16.34
C ALA A 1107 11.86 21.91 -15.79
N ARG A 1108 12.70 21.88 -14.76
CA ARG A 1108 13.33 23.09 -14.24
C ARG A 1108 14.43 23.51 -15.19
N VAL A 1109 14.46 24.79 -15.52
CA VAL A 1109 15.48 25.35 -16.38
C VAL A 1109 15.98 26.65 -15.79
N LYS A 1110 17.30 26.81 -15.78
CA LYS A 1110 17.95 28.05 -15.39
C LYS A 1110 17.94 29.02 -16.56
N VAL A 1111 17.64 30.29 -16.29
CA VAL A 1111 17.61 31.34 -17.31
C VAL A 1111 18.79 32.28 -17.14
N SER A 1112 19.35 32.74 -18.28
CA SER A 1112 20.48 33.66 -18.29
C SER A 1112 20.12 35.03 -17.72
N LYS A 1113 21.10 35.70 -17.11
CA LYS A 1113 21.01 37.06 -16.57
C LYS A 1113 20.44 38.03 -17.62
N GLY A 1114 19.22 38.54 -17.39
CA GLY A 1114 18.50 39.45 -18.29
C GLY A 1114 17.19 38.90 -18.86
N PHE A 1115 16.94 37.59 -18.75
CA PHE A 1115 15.65 37.01 -19.13
C PHE A 1115 14.57 37.36 -18.10
N ASN A 1116 13.62 38.21 -18.48
CA ASN A 1116 12.50 38.55 -17.60
C ASN A 1116 11.42 37.44 -17.66
N ALA A 1117 11.50 36.47 -16.76
CA ALA A 1117 10.56 35.34 -16.72
C ALA A 1117 9.11 35.79 -16.50
N ARG A 1118 8.90 36.88 -15.74
CA ARG A 1118 7.56 37.42 -15.45
C ARG A 1118 6.89 37.99 -16.68
N GLN A 1119 7.64 38.71 -17.52
CA GLN A 1119 7.11 39.24 -18.78
C GLN A 1119 6.90 38.15 -19.84
N ASN A 1120 7.60 37.02 -19.73
CA ASN A 1120 7.56 35.93 -20.70
C ASN A 1120 6.76 34.71 -20.21
N MET A 1121 5.84 34.86 -19.24
CA MET A 1121 4.96 33.77 -18.81
C MET A 1121 4.16 33.21 -20.00
N PHE A 1122 4.16 31.89 -20.17
CA PHE A 1122 3.65 31.16 -21.35
C PHE A 1122 4.32 31.49 -22.70
N GLY A 1123 5.39 32.28 -22.67
CA GLY A 1123 6.24 32.54 -23.83
C GLY A 1123 6.90 31.27 -24.35
N LYS A 1124 7.24 31.29 -25.65
CA LYS A 1124 7.92 30.17 -26.33
C LYS A 1124 9.41 30.19 -26.02
N LEU A 1125 9.96 29.00 -25.83
CA LEU A 1125 11.38 28.73 -25.66
C LEU A 1125 11.77 27.57 -26.57
N LYS A 1126 13.03 27.48 -26.97
CA LYS A 1126 13.61 26.23 -27.46
C LYS A 1126 14.49 25.64 -26.38
N VAL A 1127 14.24 24.39 -26.05
CA VAL A 1127 15.00 23.65 -25.04
C VAL A 1127 15.67 22.43 -25.66
N LYS A 1128 16.86 22.12 -25.15
CA LYS A 1128 17.60 20.88 -25.41
C LYS A 1128 17.27 19.91 -24.29
N ILE A 1129 16.91 18.68 -24.64
CA ILE A 1129 16.57 17.59 -23.72
C ILE A 1129 17.63 16.51 -23.87
N GLU A 1130 18.23 16.12 -22.75
CA GLU A 1130 19.20 15.02 -22.65
C GLU A 1130 19.07 14.30 -21.31
N VAL A 1131 19.56 13.05 -21.22
CA VAL A 1131 19.54 12.28 -19.97
C VAL A 1131 20.84 12.53 -19.21
N GLU A 1132 20.73 12.97 -17.95
CA GLU A 1132 21.85 13.09 -17.03
C GLU A 1132 21.84 11.90 -16.06
N GLN A 1133 22.96 11.18 -15.99
CA GLN A 1133 23.16 10.10 -15.04
C GLN A 1133 23.52 10.67 -13.67
N MET A 1134 22.78 10.25 -12.65
CA MET A 1134 22.95 10.67 -11.27
C MET A 1134 23.57 9.53 -10.45
N PRO A 1135 24.18 9.84 -9.29
CA PRO A 1135 24.68 8.81 -8.37
C PRO A 1135 23.61 7.77 -7.98
N PHE A 1136 24.07 6.58 -7.59
CA PHE A 1136 23.22 5.44 -7.17
C PHE A 1136 22.28 4.94 -8.28
N GLY A 1137 22.71 5.11 -9.53
CA GLY A 1137 22.03 4.66 -10.74
C GLY A 1137 20.64 5.27 -10.90
N ARG A 1138 20.48 6.52 -10.48
CA ARG A 1138 19.32 7.35 -10.81
C ARG A 1138 19.59 8.05 -12.14
N SER A 1139 18.55 8.38 -12.88
CA SER A 1139 18.67 9.22 -14.07
C SER A 1139 17.62 10.32 -13.99
N LYS A 1140 17.94 11.47 -14.58
CA LYS A 1140 16.99 12.59 -14.72
C LYS A 1140 17.08 13.16 -16.13
N LEU A 1141 16.00 13.80 -16.57
CA LEU A 1141 16.06 14.63 -17.76
C LEU A 1141 16.72 15.96 -17.40
N ASN A 1142 17.81 16.27 -18.08
CA ASN A 1142 18.39 17.61 -18.10
C ASN A 1142 17.75 18.40 -19.25
N VAL A 1143 17.19 19.56 -18.94
CA VAL A 1143 16.55 20.44 -19.90
C VAL A 1143 17.21 21.80 -19.80
N SER A 1144 17.86 22.24 -20.88
CA SER A 1144 18.57 23.51 -20.95
C SER A 1144 18.01 24.37 -22.06
N ILE A 1145 17.90 25.69 -21.84
CA ILE A 1145 17.48 26.63 -22.89
C ILE A 1145 18.56 26.71 -23.98
N VAL A 1146 18.09 26.72 -25.23
CA VAL A 1146 18.89 26.94 -26.44
C VAL A 1146 18.61 28.32 -27.02
N GLU A 1147 17.33 28.71 -27.08
CA GLU A 1147 16.84 29.97 -27.66
C GLU A 1147 15.62 30.48 -26.89
#